data_AF-A0A1X7HZI6-F1
#
_entry.id   AF-A0A1X7HZI6-F1
#
_cell.length_a   1.000
_cell.length_b   1.000
_cell.length_c   1.000
_cell.angle_alpha   90.00
_cell.angle_beta   90.00
_cell.angle_gamma   90.00
#
_symmetry.space_group_name_H-M   'P 1'
#
loop_
_entity.id
_entity.type
_entity.pdbx_description
1 polymer ?
#
loop_
_entity_poly.entity_id
_entity_poly.type
_entity_poly.pdbx_seq_one_letter_code
_entity_poly.pdbx_strand_id
1 'polypeptide(L)'
;MKFYRWITLGALFGCSVVAFAQTQDVRTLDIVIRDFQPNHPDFENFSEESVNHINEIYNYRTATGAAMNMFGYDNAWYANAPYHTTCGNMNTFREGIVGAQIGTDGLPIQANLLLPGYLQGTSTTRTVLEYGECSQKNGNITLRGYKNAEENVSGYKCPGGGMNWNNPVIYTPGMVKPYLMFVPKEEGKIDMLNDVVILKQNDLCDNSLFDQWFLDVPGQNKRVNTTMDIPKDTQSKYYIYDYNYNNGGYSPLDSINPLTREWVGPKSCNASIQPNGVCDQFGPQTLSIFCPPYNYQYAKDQADFLGQNTAKLCTDWLNQGGPRAVNPTGNGYSAAWNAAAMNGSLGMQHLRNYAFTMMGYASFKYKSSNQLPTPEVFEFAGDDDMWIFVDGVLVVDLGGTHLAAPGKVNIQTLAMNNHGCHAGEPLATYTNCLNSSDVSGWADDTWHHLHFFYADRQSDGSNIYIRTSLAELAPSRYGQPSVSDVVVKVDENGVSHNSMYMNVPLADSSLAAIQNSGNMGIPAMVVLREVTDANGVKQTVVYGFYVTSMTGPIDKGADGQMYQFEGVVKDAAGNIVDGGLLGDDRIAFNVPFSQGLNDDGNGGNYTDIEWSQLMFWSQKVNFYVASSSGKHVEGFDEREKWGKISYTAVATTPVIPDDPAYDRPDFTEEAQKLSDLAESNDGTIPTDMTADLVLTPIPAVSGTDPLKWAKDHADETMASGGKGNTVVANGVVYGAGQATNSTLCYNDGSSKIPGKKSNESCSEWHFSTTQPFQVNIRVFDHLGHFVNQYNKRVTKEEYEKALGTGNPSAPNGMEVPGCSNTKLYGASGAMTATIKMYPVTDKGRLLATGPYIYQMTVVKEAYEYCYLSNGNNATVMTMPFQRTTETTRRGYRRTAKKK
;
A
#
# COMPACT_ATOMS: atom_id res chain seq x y z
N MET A 1 -39.59 -18.54 29.96
CA MET A 1 -40.47 -17.88 30.96
C MET A 1 -39.62 -17.54 32.19
N LYS A 2 -39.74 -16.31 32.70
CA LYS A 2 -39.12 -15.70 33.90
C LYS A 2 -37.85 -14.86 33.70
N PHE A 3 -38.14 -13.55 33.61
CA PHE A 3 -37.32 -12.39 33.97
C PHE A 3 -36.64 -12.51 35.34
N TYR A 4 -35.49 -11.85 35.52
CA TYR A 4 -35.27 -10.96 36.67
C TYR A 4 -34.31 -9.80 36.32
N ARG A 5 -34.75 -8.61 36.73
CA ARG A 5 -34.08 -7.30 36.74
C ARG A 5 -33.00 -7.25 37.81
N TRP A 6 -31.92 -6.50 37.57
CA TRP A 6 -31.30 -5.64 38.59
C TRP A 6 -31.01 -4.26 37.98
N ILE A 7 -31.64 -3.25 38.59
CA ILE A 7 -31.36 -1.83 38.43
C ILE A 7 -30.42 -1.46 39.58
N THR A 8 -29.28 -0.86 39.29
CA THR A 8 -28.57 0.00 40.25
C THR A 8 -28.20 1.30 39.57
N LEU A 9 -28.82 2.35 40.10
CA LEU A 9 -28.53 3.76 39.90
C LEU A 9 -27.08 4.07 40.30
N GLY A 10 -26.38 4.83 39.47
CA GLY A 10 -25.07 5.40 39.76
C GLY A 10 -24.73 6.49 38.75
N ALA A 11 -25.50 7.58 38.76
CA ALA A 11 -25.13 8.81 38.07
C ALA A 11 -24.00 9.49 38.83
N LEU A 12 -22.83 9.67 38.20
CA LEU A 12 -21.93 10.83 38.25
C LEU A 12 -20.53 10.39 37.79
N PHE A 13 -19.95 11.22 36.92
CA PHE A 13 -18.65 11.12 36.23
C PHE A 13 -18.65 10.39 34.89
N GLY A 14 -18.46 11.19 33.83
CA GLY A 14 -18.32 10.74 32.46
C GLY A 14 -17.04 9.95 32.26
N CYS A 15 -17.23 8.72 31.79
CA CYS A 15 -16.32 8.01 30.92
C CYS A 15 -17.22 7.23 29.96
N SER A 16 -17.17 7.61 28.68
CA SER A 16 -17.71 6.86 27.57
C SER A 16 -17.21 5.42 27.65
N VAL A 17 -18.12 4.48 27.85
CA VAL A 17 -17.86 3.05 27.75
C VAL A 17 -17.67 2.78 26.26
N VAL A 18 -16.42 2.73 25.82
CA VAL A 18 -16.05 2.27 24.48
C VAL A 18 -16.32 0.77 24.49
N ALA A 19 -17.33 0.35 23.74
CA ALA A 19 -17.52 -1.06 23.43
C ALA A 19 -16.30 -1.52 22.64
N PHE A 20 -15.62 -2.54 23.15
CA PHE A 20 -14.51 -3.21 22.49
C PHE A 20 -14.94 -3.66 21.09
N ALA A 21 -14.23 -3.20 20.06
CA ALA A 21 -14.43 -3.58 18.67
C ALA A 21 -13.43 -4.69 18.33
N GLN A 22 -13.97 -5.86 17.99
CA GLN A 22 -13.23 -6.92 17.29
C GLN A 22 -12.46 -6.31 16.10
N THR A 23 -11.21 -6.73 15.89
CA THR A 23 -10.44 -6.43 14.66
C THR A 23 -11.14 -7.05 13.45
N GLN A 24 -12.17 -6.37 12.93
CA GLN A 24 -12.83 -6.76 11.69
C GLN A 24 -11.88 -6.48 10.51
N ASP A 25 -11.73 -7.46 9.62
CA ASP A 25 -11.21 -7.25 8.27
C ASP A 25 -12.06 -6.15 7.61
N VAL A 26 -11.43 -5.01 7.33
CA VAL A 26 -12.08 -3.76 6.88
C VAL A 26 -11.42 -3.31 5.59
N ARG A 27 -12.19 -2.69 4.70
CA ARG A 27 -11.70 -1.96 3.54
C ARG A 27 -11.79 -0.47 3.84
N THR A 28 -10.66 0.22 3.83
CA THR A 28 -10.61 1.64 4.16
C THR A 28 -10.39 2.49 2.91
N LEU A 29 -11.27 3.48 2.71
CA LEU A 29 -11.14 4.49 1.65
C LEU A 29 -10.74 5.83 2.28
N ASP A 30 -9.91 6.60 1.58
CA ASP A 30 -9.64 7.99 1.96
C ASP A 30 -10.83 8.86 1.53
N ILE A 31 -11.34 9.71 2.42
CA ILE A 31 -12.41 10.63 2.08
C ILE A 31 -12.07 12.08 2.47
N VAL A 32 -12.51 13.00 1.62
CA VAL A 32 -12.47 14.44 1.82
C VAL A 32 -13.89 14.96 1.78
N ILE A 33 -14.35 15.47 2.92
CA ILE A 33 -15.70 16.00 3.09
C ILE A 33 -15.62 17.53 3.08
N ARG A 34 -16.59 18.17 2.45
CA ARG A 34 -16.77 19.62 2.51
C ARG A 34 -18.16 19.92 3.04
N ASP A 35 -18.18 20.51 4.22
CA ASP A 35 -19.38 20.95 4.92
C ASP A 35 -19.71 22.38 4.51
N PHE A 36 -20.90 22.60 3.96
CA PHE A 36 -21.39 23.90 3.47
C PHE A 36 -22.33 24.53 4.48
N GLN A 37 -22.54 25.84 4.40
CA GLN A 37 -23.60 26.51 5.15
C GLN A 37 -24.96 26.29 4.49
N PRO A 38 -26.08 26.35 5.24
CA PRO A 38 -27.40 26.04 4.70
C PRO A 38 -27.93 27.16 3.78
N ASN A 39 -27.28 28.33 3.76
CA ASN A 39 -27.59 29.39 2.81
C ASN A 39 -26.87 29.26 1.46
N HIS A 40 -26.06 28.21 1.25
CA HIS A 40 -25.47 27.95 -0.06
C HIS A 40 -26.59 27.64 -1.08
N PRO A 41 -26.61 28.31 -2.24
CA PRO A 41 -27.77 28.29 -3.14
C PRO A 41 -27.91 27.00 -3.95
N ASP A 42 -26.96 26.06 -3.89
CA ASP A 42 -27.05 24.76 -4.59
C ASP A 42 -27.57 23.60 -3.68
N PHE A 43 -27.70 23.84 -2.37
CA PHE A 43 -28.17 22.86 -1.38
C PHE A 43 -29.55 23.26 -0.83
N GLU A 44 -30.41 22.28 -0.56
CA GLU A 44 -31.77 22.45 0.01
C GLU A 44 -32.68 23.40 -0.79
N ASN A 45 -32.73 23.21 -2.11
CA ASN A 45 -33.47 24.08 -3.02
C ASN A 45 -34.96 23.71 -3.20
N PHE A 46 -35.43 22.60 -2.61
CA PHE A 46 -36.76 22.02 -2.85
C PHE A 46 -37.10 21.85 -4.34
N SER A 47 -36.11 21.53 -5.17
CA SER A 47 -36.25 21.58 -6.63
C SER A 47 -37.31 20.62 -7.14
N GLU A 48 -37.41 19.41 -6.58
CA GLU A 48 -38.40 18.40 -6.97
C GLU A 48 -39.84 18.83 -6.75
N GLU A 49 -40.08 19.51 -5.64
CA GLU A 49 -41.40 19.98 -5.26
C GLU A 49 -41.74 21.30 -5.97
N SER A 50 -40.75 22.17 -6.17
CA SER A 50 -40.92 23.47 -6.82
C SER A 50 -41.56 23.37 -8.22
N VAL A 51 -41.34 22.26 -8.93
CA VAL A 51 -41.95 21.97 -10.24
C VAL A 51 -43.45 22.24 -10.21
N ASN A 52 -44.13 21.73 -9.19
CA ASN A 52 -45.58 21.82 -9.08
C ASN A 52 -46.05 22.92 -8.14
N HIS A 53 -45.22 23.37 -7.19
CA HIS A 53 -45.70 24.29 -6.17
C HIS A 53 -44.72 25.37 -5.69
N ILE A 54 -43.89 25.85 -6.61
CA ILE A 54 -43.03 27.03 -6.39
C ILE A 54 -43.76 28.24 -5.78
N ASN A 55 -45.02 28.46 -6.15
CA ASN A 55 -45.84 29.57 -5.63
C ASN A 55 -46.19 29.37 -4.16
N GLU A 56 -46.55 28.15 -3.77
CA GLU A 56 -46.84 27.76 -2.41
C GLU A 56 -45.59 27.89 -1.55
N ILE A 57 -44.42 27.45 -2.02
CA ILE A 57 -43.15 27.62 -1.30
C ILE A 57 -42.88 29.10 -1.05
N TYR A 58 -42.84 29.89 -2.11
CA TYR A 58 -42.42 31.30 -2.06
C TYR A 58 -43.35 32.16 -1.21
N ASN A 59 -44.67 31.96 -1.31
CA ASN A 59 -45.66 32.78 -0.61
C ASN A 59 -45.98 32.29 0.80
N TYR A 60 -45.44 31.16 1.24
CA TYR A 60 -45.80 30.57 2.53
C TYR A 60 -45.39 31.46 3.71
N ARG A 61 -46.33 31.61 4.65
CA ARG A 61 -46.16 32.36 5.90
C ARG A 61 -46.74 31.57 7.06
N THR A 62 -46.02 31.50 8.16
CA THR A 62 -46.54 30.94 9.42
C THR A 62 -47.55 31.89 10.07
N ALA A 63 -48.31 31.38 11.05
CA ALA A 63 -49.24 32.18 11.85
C ALA A 63 -48.55 33.30 12.65
N THR A 64 -47.25 33.18 12.93
CA THR A 64 -46.42 34.17 13.63
C THR A 64 -45.81 35.21 12.68
N GLY A 65 -45.99 35.07 11.37
CA GLY A 65 -45.52 36.01 10.35
C GLY A 65 -44.17 35.67 9.70
N ALA A 66 -43.54 34.55 10.08
CA ALA A 66 -42.31 34.07 9.48
C ALA A 66 -42.58 33.66 8.01
N ALA A 67 -41.80 34.16 7.06
CA ALA A 67 -42.08 34.02 5.62
C ALA A 67 -40.92 33.37 4.87
N MET A 68 -41.23 32.36 4.05
CA MET A 68 -40.21 31.60 3.31
C MET A 68 -39.34 32.48 2.42
N ASN A 69 -39.94 33.49 1.77
CA ASN A 69 -39.23 34.45 0.93
C ASN A 69 -38.33 35.44 1.69
N MET A 70 -38.32 35.41 3.02
CA MET A 70 -37.37 36.14 3.86
C MET A 70 -36.20 35.26 4.33
N PHE A 71 -36.26 33.95 4.05
CA PHE A 71 -35.36 32.93 4.57
C PHE A 71 -34.72 32.11 3.45
N GLY A 72 -34.29 32.82 2.41
CA GLY A 72 -33.48 32.31 1.30
C GLY A 72 -34.24 31.68 0.12
N TYR A 73 -35.57 31.54 0.18
CA TYR A 73 -36.39 31.31 -1.03
C TYR A 73 -36.95 32.63 -1.56
N ASP A 74 -36.03 33.57 -1.76
CA ASP A 74 -36.34 34.94 -2.13
C ASP A 74 -36.68 35.09 -3.63
N ASN A 75 -36.69 36.33 -4.12
CA ASN A 75 -36.95 36.61 -5.53
C ASN A 75 -35.93 35.99 -6.48
N ALA A 76 -34.67 35.81 -6.03
CA ALA A 76 -33.63 35.23 -6.86
C ALA A 76 -33.86 33.72 -7.01
N TRP A 77 -34.16 33.02 -5.90
CA TRP A 77 -34.58 31.61 -5.96
C TRP A 77 -35.82 31.45 -6.84
N TYR A 78 -36.88 32.25 -6.63
CA TYR A 78 -38.10 32.16 -7.43
C TYR A 78 -37.86 32.40 -8.94
N ALA A 79 -36.96 33.31 -9.29
CA ALA A 79 -36.58 33.56 -10.68
C ALA A 79 -35.81 32.39 -11.33
N ASN A 80 -35.18 31.54 -10.51
CA ASN A 80 -34.47 30.35 -10.95
C ASN A 80 -35.40 29.13 -11.15
N ALA A 81 -36.72 29.31 -11.18
CA ALA A 81 -37.69 28.25 -11.48
C ALA A 81 -37.31 27.35 -12.68
N PRO A 82 -36.86 27.89 -13.83
CA PRO A 82 -36.46 27.05 -14.96
C PRO A 82 -35.30 26.11 -14.61
N TYR A 83 -34.43 26.53 -13.69
CA TYR A 83 -33.29 25.76 -13.24
C TYR A 83 -33.68 24.64 -12.27
N HIS A 84 -34.63 24.89 -11.37
CA HIS A 84 -35.15 23.84 -10.48
C HIS A 84 -35.77 22.66 -11.24
N THR A 85 -36.40 22.94 -12.38
CA THR A 85 -37.00 21.91 -13.25
C THR A 85 -35.99 21.10 -14.07
N THR A 86 -34.69 21.39 -13.95
CA THR A 86 -33.63 20.64 -14.62
C THR A 86 -33.16 19.41 -13.83
N CYS A 87 -33.75 19.15 -12.66
CA CYS A 87 -33.53 17.93 -11.89
C CYS A 87 -34.51 16.82 -12.29
N GLY A 88 -34.00 15.66 -12.70
CA GLY A 88 -34.78 14.47 -13.02
C GLY A 88 -35.42 13.88 -11.78
N ASN A 89 -36.75 13.97 -11.70
CA ASN A 89 -37.58 13.38 -10.66
C ASN A 89 -38.93 12.97 -11.27
N MET A 90 -39.85 12.43 -10.45
CA MET A 90 -41.16 11.99 -10.95
C MET A 90 -41.94 13.10 -11.65
N ASN A 91 -41.91 14.33 -11.14
CA ASN A 91 -42.68 15.46 -11.66
C ASN A 91 -42.08 15.95 -13.00
N THR A 92 -40.78 16.23 -13.04
CA THR A 92 -40.11 16.71 -14.27
C THR A 92 -40.15 15.67 -15.39
N PHE A 93 -40.04 14.38 -15.06
CA PHE A 93 -40.16 13.32 -16.05
C PHE A 93 -41.58 13.18 -16.60
N ARG A 94 -42.62 13.30 -15.76
CA ARG A 94 -44.03 13.27 -16.20
C ARG A 94 -44.36 14.41 -17.15
N GLU A 95 -43.74 15.57 -16.97
CA GLU A 95 -43.88 16.73 -17.85
C GLU A 95 -43.01 16.66 -19.11
N GLY A 96 -42.18 15.61 -19.26
CA GLY A 96 -41.30 15.41 -20.41
C GLY A 96 -40.13 16.38 -20.46
N ILE A 97 -39.68 16.89 -19.31
CA ILE A 97 -38.64 17.92 -19.21
C ILE A 97 -37.25 17.26 -19.17
N VAL A 98 -36.96 16.44 -18.14
CA VAL A 98 -35.62 15.89 -17.88
C VAL A 98 -35.71 14.59 -17.05
N GLY A 99 -34.64 13.81 -17.08
CA GLY A 99 -34.46 12.62 -16.25
C GLY A 99 -34.46 11.31 -17.04
N ALA A 100 -33.80 10.29 -16.48
CA ALA A 100 -33.75 8.93 -17.01
C ALA A 100 -34.25 7.94 -15.95
N GLN A 101 -35.09 6.99 -16.36
CA GLN A 101 -35.62 5.95 -15.47
C GLN A 101 -34.63 4.80 -15.28
N ILE A 102 -34.64 4.20 -14.10
CA ILE A 102 -33.91 2.97 -13.79
C ILE A 102 -34.85 1.76 -13.88
N GLY A 103 -34.36 0.66 -14.44
CA GLY A 103 -35.07 -0.60 -14.54
C GLY A 103 -34.97 -1.46 -13.28
N THR A 104 -35.82 -2.47 -13.14
CA THR A 104 -35.82 -3.39 -11.98
C THR A 104 -34.52 -4.18 -11.81
N ASP A 105 -33.73 -4.31 -12.87
CA ASP A 105 -32.38 -4.91 -12.90
C ASP A 105 -31.27 -3.92 -12.47
N GLY A 106 -31.63 -2.69 -12.11
CA GLY A 106 -30.71 -1.66 -11.65
C GLY A 106 -29.95 -0.94 -12.77
N LEU A 107 -30.30 -1.16 -14.03
CA LEU A 107 -29.70 -0.48 -15.18
C LEU A 107 -30.60 0.65 -15.70
N PRO A 108 -30.03 1.71 -16.30
CA PRO A 108 -30.82 2.75 -16.97
C PRO A 108 -31.70 2.18 -18.09
N ILE A 109 -32.94 2.66 -18.24
CA ILE A 109 -33.80 2.28 -19.38
C ILE A 109 -33.29 2.85 -20.70
N GLN A 110 -32.60 4.00 -20.64
CA GLN A 110 -32.00 4.68 -21.78
C GLN A 110 -30.47 4.72 -21.61
N ALA A 111 -29.74 4.58 -22.71
CA ALA A 111 -28.29 4.59 -22.70
C ALA A 111 -27.76 5.98 -22.30
N ASN A 112 -26.83 6.03 -21.34
CA ASN A 112 -26.09 7.25 -21.04
C ASN A 112 -24.92 7.41 -22.02
N LEU A 113 -25.09 8.26 -23.03
CA LEU A 113 -24.11 8.45 -24.11
C LEU A 113 -22.81 9.14 -23.66
N LEU A 114 -22.74 9.63 -22.43
CA LEU A 114 -21.51 10.20 -21.87
C LEU A 114 -20.56 9.12 -21.33
N LEU A 115 -21.06 7.91 -21.07
CA LEU A 115 -20.22 6.79 -20.65
C LEU A 115 -19.50 6.16 -21.87
N PRO A 116 -18.34 5.52 -21.68
CA PRO A 116 -17.74 4.66 -22.69
C PRO A 116 -18.73 3.64 -23.26
N GLY A 117 -18.64 3.32 -24.56
CA GLY A 117 -19.64 2.51 -25.28
C GLY A 117 -19.96 1.16 -24.63
N TYR A 118 -18.97 0.50 -24.03
CA TYR A 118 -19.14 -0.78 -23.32
C TYR A 118 -19.83 -0.67 -21.95
N LEU A 119 -20.06 0.56 -21.46
CA LEU A 119 -20.81 0.87 -20.23
C LEU A 119 -22.21 1.45 -20.51
N GLN A 120 -22.59 1.65 -21.78
CA GLN A 120 -23.90 2.19 -22.17
C GLN A 120 -25.04 1.14 -22.12
N GLY A 121 -24.89 0.11 -21.27
CA GLY A 121 -25.87 -0.96 -21.13
C GLY A 121 -27.22 -0.43 -20.63
N THR A 122 -28.30 -0.95 -21.20
CA THR A 122 -29.67 -0.58 -20.81
C THR A 122 -30.41 -1.74 -20.18
N SER A 123 -31.37 -1.43 -19.31
CA SER A 123 -32.25 -2.40 -18.68
C SER A 123 -32.89 -3.35 -19.69
N THR A 124 -32.83 -4.64 -19.37
CA THR A 124 -33.42 -5.72 -20.17
C THR A 124 -34.88 -5.95 -19.80
N THR A 125 -35.28 -5.65 -18.57
CA THR A 125 -36.65 -5.85 -18.09
C THR A 125 -37.60 -4.78 -18.59
N ARG A 126 -37.08 -3.57 -18.88
CA ARG A 126 -37.85 -2.36 -19.25
C ARG A 126 -38.96 -1.99 -18.26
N THR A 127 -38.94 -2.60 -17.08
CA THR A 127 -39.89 -2.34 -15.99
C THR A 127 -39.24 -1.34 -15.06
N VAL A 128 -39.92 -0.24 -14.75
CA VAL A 128 -39.36 0.84 -13.93
C VAL A 128 -39.20 0.39 -12.48
N LEU A 129 -38.04 0.69 -11.90
CA LEU A 129 -37.75 0.51 -10.48
C LEU A 129 -38.54 1.53 -9.66
N GLU A 130 -39.19 1.07 -8.60
CA GLU A 130 -39.97 1.92 -7.69
C GLU A 130 -39.40 1.84 -6.26
N TYR A 131 -39.28 3.00 -5.60
CA TYR A 131 -38.81 3.14 -4.23
C TYR A 131 -39.82 3.94 -3.40
N GLY A 132 -39.95 3.64 -2.11
CA GLY A 132 -40.81 4.40 -1.21
C GLY A 132 -40.94 3.76 0.16
N GLU A 133 -42.06 4.04 0.83
CA GLU A 133 -42.35 3.54 2.17
C GLU A 133 -42.98 2.16 2.14
N CYS A 134 -42.36 1.22 2.87
CA CYS A 134 -42.86 -0.14 3.00
C CYS A 134 -44.12 -0.18 3.86
N SER A 135 -45.05 -1.08 3.52
CA SER A 135 -46.24 -1.36 4.33
C SER A 135 -45.90 -2.00 5.69
N GLN A 136 -44.73 -2.64 5.78
CA GLN A 136 -44.22 -3.29 6.98
C GLN A 136 -43.40 -2.32 7.83
N LYS A 137 -43.49 -2.49 9.15
CA LYS A 137 -42.69 -1.78 10.14
C LYS A 137 -41.71 -2.73 10.83
N ASN A 138 -40.56 -2.20 11.25
CA ASN A 138 -39.68 -2.89 12.18
C ASN A 138 -39.94 -2.34 13.59
N GLY A 139 -40.73 -3.07 14.38
CA GLY A 139 -41.30 -2.51 15.61
C GLY A 139 -42.21 -1.32 15.28
N ASN A 140 -41.89 -0.14 15.81
CA ASN A 140 -42.61 1.11 15.52
C ASN A 140 -41.97 1.94 14.38
N ILE A 141 -40.85 1.49 13.83
CA ILE A 141 -40.09 2.22 12.80
C ILE A 141 -40.70 1.90 11.44
N THR A 142 -41.11 2.96 10.74
CA THR A 142 -41.53 2.91 9.34
C THR A 142 -40.31 2.72 8.45
N LEU A 143 -40.37 1.77 7.51
CA LEU A 143 -39.25 1.39 6.65
C LEU A 143 -39.39 1.98 5.24
N ARG A 144 -38.28 2.17 4.54
CA ARG A 144 -38.23 2.55 3.12
C ARG A 144 -37.37 1.61 2.30
N GLY A 145 -37.76 1.35 1.05
CA GLY A 145 -37.09 0.38 0.19
C GLY A 145 -37.66 0.29 -1.21
N TYR A 146 -37.05 -0.58 -2.01
CA TYR A 146 -37.55 -0.93 -3.34
C TYR A 146 -38.79 -1.82 -3.27
N LYS A 147 -39.76 -1.55 -4.13
CA LYS A 147 -40.94 -2.40 -4.32
C LYS A 147 -40.63 -3.66 -5.14
N ASN A 148 -39.85 -3.50 -6.20
CA ASN A 148 -39.76 -4.45 -7.31
C ASN A 148 -38.34 -4.68 -7.85
N ALA A 149 -37.29 -4.33 -7.08
CA ALA A 149 -35.91 -4.61 -7.46
C ALA A 149 -35.64 -6.12 -7.54
N GLU A 150 -34.81 -6.54 -8.51
CA GLU A 150 -34.27 -7.91 -8.56
C GLU A 150 -33.35 -8.21 -7.38
N GLU A 151 -33.14 -9.49 -7.07
CA GLU A 151 -32.38 -9.92 -5.88
C GLU A 151 -30.94 -9.41 -5.87
N ASN A 152 -30.31 -9.33 -7.04
CA ASN A 152 -28.91 -8.91 -7.24
C ASN A 152 -28.71 -7.37 -7.20
N VAL A 153 -29.78 -6.58 -7.19
CA VAL A 153 -29.70 -5.11 -7.11
C VAL A 153 -29.39 -4.68 -5.68
N SER A 154 -28.39 -3.84 -5.51
CA SER A 154 -27.99 -3.34 -4.19
C SER A 154 -29.01 -2.36 -3.60
N GLY A 155 -29.18 -2.42 -2.27
CA GLY A 155 -30.14 -1.62 -1.50
C GLY A 155 -31.32 -2.41 -0.91
N TYR A 156 -32.01 -1.78 0.04
CA TYR A 156 -33.07 -2.41 0.82
C TYR A 156 -34.35 -2.65 0.00
N LYS A 157 -34.96 -3.83 0.15
CA LYS A 157 -36.17 -4.26 -0.57
C LYS A 157 -37.32 -4.40 0.41
N CYS A 158 -38.47 -3.78 0.12
CA CYS A 158 -39.65 -3.90 0.95
C CYS A 158 -40.16 -5.36 0.92
N PRO A 159 -40.46 -5.98 2.09
CA PRO A 159 -40.89 -7.37 2.13
C PRO A 159 -42.12 -7.63 1.25
N GLY A 160 -41.99 -8.57 0.30
CA GLY A 160 -43.05 -8.92 -0.66
C GLY A 160 -43.51 -7.77 -1.57
N GLY A 161 -42.75 -6.67 -1.67
CA GLY A 161 -43.11 -5.49 -2.44
C GLY A 161 -44.30 -4.69 -1.89
N GLY A 162 -44.64 -4.86 -0.62
CA GLY A 162 -45.74 -4.13 0.01
C GLY A 162 -45.38 -2.67 0.32
N MET A 163 -46.14 -1.72 -0.20
CA MET A 163 -45.86 -0.28 -0.09
C MET A 163 -47.06 0.50 0.47
N ASN A 164 -46.80 1.51 1.29
CA ASN A 164 -47.79 2.55 1.63
C ASN A 164 -47.85 3.63 0.54
N TRP A 165 -46.69 4.01 0.03
CA TRP A 165 -46.53 4.85 -1.16
C TRP A 165 -45.22 4.48 -1.85
N ASN A 166 -45.12 4.75 -3.15
CA ASN A 166 -43.90 4.57 -3.93
C ASN A 166 -43.89 5.53 -5.12
N ASN A 167 -42.69 5.79 -5.62
CA ASN A 167 -42.43 6.61 -6.80
C ASN A 167 -41.40 5.91 -7.69
N PRO A 168 -41.41 6.18 -9.01
CA PRO A 168 -40.39 5.69 -9.92
C PRO A 168 -39.02 6.30 -9.59
N VAL A 169 -37.96 5.49 -9.69
CA VAL A 169 -36.57 5.95 -9.54
C VAL A 169 -36.12 6.58 -10.87
N ILE A 170 -35.87 7.88 -10.83
CA ILE A 170 -35.47 8.70 -11.98
C ILE A 170 -34.27 9.53 -11.55
N TYR A 171 -33.19 9.50 -12.33
CA TYR A 171 -31.95 10.23 -12.07
C TYR A 171 -31.63 11.21 -13.21
N THR A 172 -30.60 12.04 -13.02
CA THR A 172 -30.18 13.08 -13.98
C THR A 172 -28.78 12.80 -14.53
N PRO A 173 -28.64 12.10 -15.67
CA PRO A 173 -27.35 11.90 -16.29
C PRO A 173 -26.77 13.20 -16.84
N GLY A 174 -25.44 13.29 -16.87
CA GLY A 174 -24.71 14.32 -17.61
C GLY A 174 -24.54 15.66 -16.91
N MET A 175 -24.56 15.66 -15.58
CA MET A 175 -24.16 16.82 -14.78
C MET A 175 -22.64 17.07 -14.85
N VAL A 176 -21.84 16.01 -15.01
CA VAL A 176 -20.36 16.07 -14.96
C VAL A 176 -19.71 15.59 -16.26
N LYS A 177 -18.48 16.03 -16.49
CA LYS A 177 -17.65 15.61 -17.63
C LYS A 177 -17.29 14.13 -17.50
N PRO A 178 -17.08 13.41 -18.62
CA PRO A 178 -16.69 12.01 -18.59
C PRO A 178 -15.27 11.77 -18.07
N TYR A 179 -14.44 12.81 -17.98
CA TYR A 179 -13.04 12.73 -17.56
C TYR A 179 -12.77 13.67 -16.38
N LEU A 180 -12.04 13.15 -15.39
CA LEU A 180 -11.43 13.96 -14.34
C LEU A 180 -10.26 14.75 -14.90
N MET A 181 -9.99 15.89 -14.28
CA MET A 181 -8.79 16.68 -14.53
C MET A 181 -7.84 16.50 -13.34
N PHE A 182 -6.57 16.27 -13.63
CA PHE A 182 -5.51 16.21 -12.63
C PHE A 182 -4.60 17.43 -12.78
N VAL A 183 -4.47 18.24 -11.73
CA VAL A 183 -3.68 19.48 -11.70
C VAL A 183 -2.51 19.29 -10.74
N PRO A 184 -1.42 18.64 -11.17
CA PRO A 184 -0.30 18.32 -10.29
C PRO A 184 0.43 19.58 -9.81
N LYS A 185 0.81 19.62 -8.54
CA LYS A 185 1.60 20.73 -7.96
C LYS A 185 3.10 20.65 -8.29
N GLU A 186 3.58 19.46 -8.64
CA GLU A 186 4.96 19.18 -9.03
C GLU A 186 5.01 18.41 -10.36
N GLU A 187 6.01 18.68 -11.19
CA GLU A 187 6.14 18.05 -12.51
C GLU A 187 6.35 16.53 -12.39
N GLY A 188 5.41 15.74 -12.94
CA GLY A 188 5.50 14.28 -13.04
C GLY A 188 4.95 13.47 -11.85
N LYS A 189 4.39 14.09 -10.80
CA LYS A 189 3.70 13.40 -9.70
C LYS A 189 2.28 13.92 -9.52
N ILE A 190 1.30 13.04 -9.67
CA ILE A 190 -0.12 13.35 -9.45
C ILE A 190 -0.51 12.85 -8.05
N ASP A 191 -0.94 13.76 -7.16
CA ASP A 191 -1.62 13.37 -5.92
C ASP A 191 -3.08 13.03 -6.25
N MET A 192 -3.39 11.73 -6.31
CA MET A 192 -4.73 11.25 -6.68
C MET A 192 -5.84 11.72 -5.72
N LEU A 193 -5.51 12.21 -4.52
CA LEU A 193 -6.49 12.72 -3.58
C LEU A 193 -6.65 14.25 -3.66
N ASN A 194 -5.55 14.99 -3.83
CA ASN A 194 -5.57 16.45 -3.74
C ASN A 194 -5.51 17.19 -5.08
N ASP A 195 -4.98 16.55 -6.12
CA ASP A 195 -4.80 17.16 -7.44
C ASP A 195 -5.97 16.83 -8.40
N VAL A 196 -6.92 16.01 -7.95
CA VAL A 196 -8.08 15.58 -8.72
C VAL A 196 -9.20 16.62 -8.70
N VAL A 197 -9.77 16.90 -9.86
CA VAL A 197 -10.87 17.84 -10.04
C VAL A 197 -11.95 17.21 -10.91
N ILE A 198 -13.17 17.13 -10.36
CA ILE A 198 -14.38 16.81 -11.12
C ILE A 198 -14.90 18.09 -11.80
N LEU A 199 -15.32 17.98 -13.06
CA LEU A 199 -15.70 19.12 -13.87
C LEU A 199 -17.18 19.08 -14.24
N LYS A 200 -17.86 20.22 -14.15
CA LYS A 200 -19.24 20.39 -14.62
C LYS A 200 -19.34 20.20 -16.14
N GLN A 201 -20.37 19.49 -16.58
CA GLN A 201 -20.73 19.33 -17.99
C GLN A 201 -21.87 20.27 -18.39
N ASN A 202 -22.94 20.30 -17.60
CA ASN A 202 -24.14 21.08 -17.90
C ASN A 202 -24.64 21.79 -16.64
N ASP A 203 -25.34 22.91 -16.83
CA ASP A 203 -26.13 23.55 -15.79
C ASP A 203 -27.42 22.74 -15.61
N LEU A 204 -27.43 21.82 -14.66
CA LEU A 204 -28.57 20.96 -14.31
C LEU A 204 -28.69 20.80 -12.79
N CYS A 205 -29.90 20.53 -12.30
CA CYS A 205 -30.19 20.19 -10.91
C CYS A 205 -29.62 21.21 -9.91
N ASP A 206 -29.78 22.51 -10.15
CA ASP A 206 -29.32 23.55 -9.23
C ASP A 206 -27.80 23.52 -8.93
N ASN A 207 -26.97 23.12 -9.89
CA ASN A 207 -25.50 23.06 -9.78
C ASN A 207 -24.76 24.34 -10.24
N SER A 208 -25.33 25.52 -9.95
CA SER A 208 -24.84 26.78 -10.53
C SER A 208 -23.42 27.10 -10.08
N LEU A 209 -23.09 26.73 -8.84
CA LEU A 209 -21.82 26.89 -8.16
C LEU A 209 -21.11 25.53 -7.98
N PHE A 210 -21.27 24.61 -8.93
CA PHE A 210 -20.64 23.29 -8.90
C PHE A 210 -19.11 23.34 -8.72
N ASP A 211 -18.45 24.41 -9.18
CA ASP A 211 -17.03 24.64 -8.99
C ASP A 211 -16.62 24.77 -7.51
N GLN A 212 -17.57 24.98 -6.60
CA GLN A 212 -17.33 25.05 -5.16
C GLN A 212 -17.53 23.69 -4.47
N TRP A 213 -18.22 22.73 -5.11
CA TRP A 213 -18.68 21.51 -4.45
C TRP A 213 -17.51 20.65 -3.95
N PHE A 214 -16.47 20.45 -4.77
CA PHE A 214 -15.35 19.57 -4.44
C PHE A 214 -14.00 20.31 -4.37
N LEU A 215 -14.04 21.62 -4.16
CA LEU A 215 -12.86 22.47 -3.98
C LEU A 215 -12.94 23.25 -2.67
N ASP A 216 -11.78 23.54 -2.09
CA ASP A 216 -11.68 24.31 -0.85
C ASP A 216 -11.89 25.79 -1.17
N VAL A 217 -13.07 26.32 -0.85
CA VAL A 217 -13.44 27.71 -1.15
C VAL A 217 -13.62 28.48 0.16
N PRO A 218 -12.68 29.39 0.52
CA PRO A 218 -12.74 30.12 1.78
C PRO A 218 -14.08 30.84 1.97
N GLY A 219 -14.70 30.57 3.12
CA GLY A 219 -16.00 31.16 3.50
C GLY A 219 -17.23 30.45 2.93
N GLN A 220 -17.07 29.49 2.00
CA GLN A 220 -18.19 28.71 1.45
C GLN A 220 -18.28 27.32 2.08
N ASN A 221 -17.14 26.64 2.25
CA ASN A 221 -17.09 25.31 2.83
C ASN A 221 -15.95 25.13 3.83
N LYS A 222 -16.11 24.12 4.70
CA LYS A 222 -15.11 23.63 5.64
C LYS A 222 -14.70 22.22 5.26
N ARG A 223 -13.39 21.99 5.14
CA ARG A 223 -12.82 20.71 4.74
C ARG A 223 -12.54 19.82 5.93
N VAL A 224 -12.94 18.55 5.82
CA VAL A 224 -12.59 17.46 6.75
C VAL A 224 -12.01 16.28 5.98
N ASN A 225 -10.75 15.94 6.26
CA ASN A 225 -10.10 14.72 5.80
C ASN A 225 -10.33 13.60 6.82
N THR A 226 -10.72 12.41 6.38
CA THR A 226 -10.88 11.22 7.25
C THR A 226 -10.89 9.92 6.43
N THR A 227 -11.19 8.80 7.08
CA THR A 227 -11.37 7.50 6.44
C THR A 227 -12.83 7.05 6.43
N MET A 228 -13.20 6.30 5.39
CA MET A 228 -14.42 5.50 5.34
C MET A 228 -14.04 4.03 5.51
N ASP A 229 -14.38 3.48 6.67
CA ASP A 229 -14.11 2.10 7.04
C ASP A 229 -15.32 1.21 6.65
N ILE A 230 -15.12 0.31 5.70
CA ILE A 230 -16.14 -0.61 5.16
C ILE A 230 -15.90 -2.01 5.76
N PRO A 231 -16.70 -2.46 6.73
CA PRO A 231 -16.50 -3.75 7.39
C PRO A 231 -16.83 -4.94 6.49
N LYS A 232 -16.15 -6.07 6.70
CA LYS A 232 -16.48 -7.34 6.04
C LYS A 232 -17.85 -7.84 6.48
N ASP A 233 -18.67 -8.23 5.51
CA ASP A 233 -19.90 -8.93 5.78
C ASP A 233 -19.61 -10.36 6.22
N THR A 234 -20.16 -10.76 7.37
CA THR A 234 -19.91 -12.08 7.96
C THR A 234 -20.43 -13.25 7.14
N GLN A 235 -21.38 -13.00 6.23
CA GLN A 235 -22.09 -14.04 5.47
C GLN A 235 -21.68 -14.11 3.99
N SER A 236 -20.76 -13.24 3.55
CA SER A 236 -20.39 -13.17 2.15
C SER A 236 -18.94 -12.73 1.95
N LYS A 237 -18.50 -12.72 0.69
CA LYS A 237 -17.17 -12.22 0.30
C LYS A 237 -17.10 -10.68 0.23
N TYR A 238 -18.19 -10.00 0.55
CA TYR A 238 -18.31 -8.56 0.35
C TYR A 238 -17.96 -7.79 1.62
N TYR A 239 -17.58 -6.53 1.43
CA TYR A 239 -17.49 -5.52 2.46
C TYR A 239 -18.66 -4.56 2.25
N ILE A 240 -19.38 -4.23 3.32
CA ILE A 240 -20.64 -3.49 3.23
C ILE A 240 -20.59 -2.28 4.16
N TYR A 241 -20.79 -1.11 3.57
CA TYR A 241 -21.07 0.14 4.27
C TYR A 241 -22.54 0.45 4.08
N ASP A 242 -23.34 0.34 5.14
CA ASP A 242 -24.79 0.51 5.03
C ASP A 242 -25.28 1.56 6.02
N TYR A 243 -25.47 2.78 5.54
CA TYR A 243 -26.08 3.88 6.26
C TYR A 243 -27.26 4.37 5.44
N ASN A 244 -28.44 3.86 5.74
CA ASN A 244 -29.68 4.22 5.07
C ASN A 244 -30.76 4.63 6.06
N TYR A 245 -31.89 5.09 5.53
CA TYR A 245 -33.06 5.51 6.29
C TYR A 245 -33.45 4.53 7.42
N ASN A 246 -33.44 3.21 7.15
CA ASN A 246 -33.94 2.19 8.06
C ASN A 246 -33.01 1.93 9.26
N ASN A 247 -31.70 2.10 9.05
CA ASN A 247 -30.70 1.86 10.08
C ASN A 247 -30.19 3.17 10.71
N GLY A 248 -30.89 4.28 10.47
CA GLY A 248 -30.60 5.62 11.00
C GLY A 248 -29.31 6.20 10.45
N GLY A 249 -29.00 5.79 9.22
CA GLY A 249 -27.82 6.18 8.49
C GLY A 249 -27.75 7.68 8.36
N TYR A 250 -26.74 8.25 9.01
CA TYR A 250 -26.28 9.58 8.69
C TYR A 250 -24.76 9.54 8.77
N SER A 251 -24.14 9.72 7.62
CA SER A 251 -22.71 9.63 7.42
C SER A 251 -22.33 10.66 6.38
N PRO A 252 -21.18 11.35 6.51
CA PRO A 252 -20.10 11.09 7.47
C PRO A 252 -19.99 12.08 8.63
N LEU A 253 -20.79 13.15 8.65
CA LEU A 253 -20.56 14.30 9.55
C LEU A 253 -21.25 14.23 10.91
N ASP A 254 -22.30 13.42 11.09
CA ASP A 254 -23.04 13.34 12.34
C ASP A 254 -22.82 12.02 13.10
N SER A 255 -22.86 12.10 14.43
CA SER A 255 -22.94 10.94 15.30
C SER A 255 -24.37 10.79 15.83
N ILE A 256 -25.04 9.71 15.43
CA ILE A 256 -26.44 9.43 15.79
C ILE A 256 -26.52 8.26 16.77
N ASN A 257 -27.37 8.37 17.79
CA ASN A 257 -27.68 7.24 18.67
C ASN A 257 -28.47 6.17 17.87
N PRO A 258 -27.97 4.94 17.75
CA PRO A 258 -28.61 3.93 16.91
C PRO A 258 -29.98 3.47 17.43
N LEU A 259 -30.26 3.64 18.72
CA LEU A 259 -31.54 3.25 19.34
C LEU A 259 -32.54 4.40 19.34
N THR A 260 -32.13 5.58 19.83
CA THR A 260 -33.04 6.72 19.97
C THR A 260 -33.17 7.55 18.71
N ARG A 261 -32.22 7.42 17.76
CA ARG A 261 -32.05 8.26 16.55
C ARG A 261 -31.71 9.72 16.83
N GLU A 262 -31.42 10.06 18.08
CA GLU A 262 -31.03 11.41 18.47
C GLU A 262 -29.61 11.71 17.98
N TRP A 263 -29.41 12.93 17.49
CA TRP A 263 -28.10 13.49 17.26
C TRP A 263 -27.34 13.64 18.59
N VAL A 264 -26.11 13.13 18.64
CA VAL A 264 -25.26 13.11 19.83
C VAL A 264 -24.15 14.16 19.74
N GLY A 265 -23.64 14.40 18.55
CA GLY A 265 -22.49 15.26 18.32
C GLY A 265 -22.03 15.22 16.87
N PRO A 266 -21.14 16.14 16.45
CA PRO A 266 -20.43 15.99 15.18
C PRO A 266 -19.60 14.70 15.22
N LYS A 267 -19.32 14.13 14.05
CA LYS A 267 -18.42 12.99 13.92
C LYS A 267 -17.02 13.42 14.34
N SER A 268 -16.40 12.61 15.21
CA SER A 268 -15.00 12.81 15.60
C SER A 268 -14.10 12.79 14.36
N CYS A 269 -13.24 13.80 14.23
CA CYS A 269 -12.15 13.81 13.26
C CYS A 269 -10.81 14.04 13.97
N ASN A 270 -9.72 13.81 13.23
CA ASN A 270 -8.39 14.07 13.72
C ASN A 270 -7.85 15.40 13.20
N ALA A 271 -7.58 16.34 14.12
CA ALA A 271 -7.05 17.66 13.83
C ALA A 271 -5.69 17.64 13.10
N SER A 272 -4.83 16.66 13.38
CA SER A 272 -3.46 16.57 12.85
C SER A 272 -3.36 16.31 11.34
N ILE A 273 -4.43 15.79 10.71
CA ILE A 273 -4.49 15.60 9.24
C ILE A 273 -5.35 16.63 8.52
N GLN A 274 -5.90 17.59 9.26
CA GLN A 274 -6.63 18.68 8.65
C GLN A 274 -5.63 19.71 8.12
N PRO A 275 -5.83 20.27 6.91
CA PRO A 275 -4.92 21.27 6.34
C PRO A 275 -4.69 22.50 7.23
N ASN A 276 -5.65 22.83 8.09
CA ASN A 276 -5.62 23.95 9.03
C ASN A 276 -5.34 23.52 10.49
N GLY A 277 -5.04 22.24 10.74
CA GLY A 277 -4.76 21.71 12.08
C GLY A 277 -5.96 21.68 13.03
N VAL A 278 -7.20 21.87 12.53
CA VAL A 278 -8.41 21.88 13.34
C VAL A 278 -9.56 21.13 12.65
N CYS A 279 -10.37 20.48 13.47
CA CYS A 279 -11.60 19.81 13.04
C CYS A 279 -12.72 20.82 12.81
N ASP A 280 -12.70 21.50 11.67
CA ASP A 280 -13.65 22.57 11.38
C ASP A 280 -14.89 22.03 10.65
N GLN A 281 -16.06 22.20 11.27
CA GLN A 281 -17.37 21.86 10.71
C GLN A 281 -18.36 22.97 11.09
N PHE A 282 -19.46 23.08 10.36
CA PHE A 282 -20.57 23.97 10.70
C PHE A 282 -21.59 23.29 11.62
N GLY A 283 -21.53 21.96 11.75
CA GLY A 283 -22.47 21.17 12.56
C GLY A 283 -23.78 20.92 11.82
N PRO A 284 -24.82 20.36 12.48
CA PRO A 284 -26.07 20.03 11.80
C PRO A 284 -26.93 21.27 11.54
N GLN A 285 -27.51 21.33 10.35
CA GLN A 285 -28.10 22.55 9.78
C GLN A 285 -29.58 22.42 9.43
N THR A 286 -30.09 21.18 9.48
CA THR A 286 -31.31 20.80 8.78
C THR A 286 -32.13 19.85 9.65
N LEU A 287 -33.44 19.79 9.38
CA LEU A 287 -34.33 18.79 9.95
C LEU A 287 -34.63 17.70 8.92
N SER A 288 -34.42 16.42 9.26
CA SER A 288 -34.71 15.23 8.45
C SER A 288 -36.22 14.92 8.37
N ILE A 289 -37.05 15.95 8.30
CA ILE A 289 -38.50 15.88 8.18
C ILE A 289 -38.97 16.92 7.18
N PHE A 290 -39.97 16.54 6.40
CA PHE A 290 -40.63 17.46 5.50
C PHE A 290 -41.47 18.46 6.28
N CYS A 291 -40.95 19.65 6.50
CA CYS A 291 -41.74 20.74 7.07
C CYS A 291 -42.53 21.48 5.98
N PRO A 292 -43.67 22.11 6.32
CA PRO A 292 -44.38 22.97 5.40
C PRO A 292 -43.42 23.98 4.74
N PRO A 293 -43.55 24.19 3.43
CA PRO A 293 -44.80 24.58 2.78
C PRO A 293 -45.59 23.44 2.11
N TYR A 294 -45.05 22.22 2.03
CA TYR A 294 -45.63 21.14 1.25
C TYR A 294 -46.72 20.32 1.91
N ASN A 295 -47.87 20.27 1.21
CA ASN A 295 -49.13 19.68 1.65
C ASN A 295 -49.55 20.16 3.05
N TYR A 296 -49.51 21.47 3.27
CA TYR A 296 -49.85 22.18 4.51
C TYR A 296 -51.15 21.71 5.19
N GLN A 297 -52.06 21.10 4.43
CA GLN A 297 -53.28 20.45 4.93
C GLN A 297 -53.00 19.39 6.00
N TYR A 298 -51.86 18.70 5.89
CA TYR A 298 -51.41 17.65 6.81
C TYR A 298 -50.43 18.16 7.87
N ALA A 299 -50.01 19.44 7.82
CA ALA A 299 -49.02 19.98 8.74
C ALA A 299 -49.36 19.75 10.22
N LYS A 300 -50.64 19.82 10.59
CA LYS A 300 -51.14 19.61 11.95
C LYS A 300 -51.10 18.16 12.43
N ASP A 301 -51.21 17.21 11.50
CA ASP A 301 -51.31 15.77 11.76
C ASP A 301 -50.06 15.03 11.27
N GLN A 302 -49.04 15.78 10.85
CA GLN A 302 -47.78 15.27 10.33
C GLN A 302 -47.10 14.44 11.41
N ALA A 303 -46.82 13.18 11.07
CA ALA A 303 -46.12 12.26 11.94
C ALA A 303 -44.79 11.83 11.30
N ASP A 304 -43.77 11.63 12.12
CA ASP A 304 -42.50 11.08 11.67
C ASP A 304 -42.55 9.55 11.51
N PHE A 305 -41.38 8.96 11.21
CA PHE A 305 -41.21 7.53 11.02
C PHE A 305 -41.53 6.68 12.26
N LEU A 306 -41.58 7.28 13.46
CA LEU A 306 -41.98 6.66 14.73
C LEU A 306 -43.47 6.90 15.05
N GLY A 307 -44.18 7.68 14.23
CA GLY A 307 -45.57 8.08 14.46
C GLY A 307 -45.72 9.26 15.43
N GLN A 308 -44.65 10.00 15.72
CA GLN A 308 -44.69 11.17 16.59
C GLN A 308 -45.07 12.42 15.80
N ASN A 309 -45.96 13.25 16.36
CA ASN A 309 -46.39 14.47 15.68
C ASN A 309 -45.26 15.51 15.62
N THR A 310 -44.91 15.98 14.42
CA THR A 310 -43.80 16.91 14.14
C THR A 310 -44.23 18.34 13.82
N ALA A 311 -45.54 18.64 13.85
CA ALA A 311 -46.10 19.94 13.50
C ALA A 311 -45.47 21.11 14.28
N LYS A 312 -45.29 20.92 15.59
CA LYS A 312 -44.70 21.93 16.47
C LYS A 312 -43.23 22.18 16.14
N LEU A 313 -42.46 21.12 15.92
CA LEU A 313 -41.04 21.22 15.55
C LEU A 313 -40.87 22.03 14.27
N CYS A 314 -41.65 21.73 13.23
CA CYS A 314 -41.63 22.50 11.98
C CYS A 314 -42.05 23.96 12.15
N THR A 315 -43.04 24.22 13.00
CA THR A 315 -43.47 25.60 13.31
C THR A 315 -42.35 26.38 14.00
N ASP A 316 -41.69 25.77 14.99
CA ASP A 316 -40.57 26.41 15.69
C ASP A 316 -39.38 26.64 14.76
N TRP A 317 -39.06 25.67 13.90
CA TRP A 317 -38.01 25.80 12.89
C TRP A 317 -38.21 27.00 11.97
N LEU A 318 -39.40 27.16 11.41
CA LEU A 318 -39.73 28.33 10.60
C LEU A 318 -39.67 29.63 11.40
N ASN A 319 -40.10 29.62 12.67
CA ASN A 319 -40.02 30.79 13.55
C ASN A 319 -38.58 31.21 13.88
N GLN A 320 -37.64 30.27 13.87
CA GLN A 320 -36.21 30.54 14.05
C GLN A 320 -35.51 30.98 12.75
N GLY A 321 -36.26 31.12 11.66
CA GLY A 321 -35.76 31.57 10.36
C GLY A 321 -35.73 30.49 9.29
N GLY A 322 -36.18 29.26 9.54
CA GLY A 322 -36.35 28.25 8.50
C GLY A 322 -35.04 27.77 7.84
N PRO A 323 -35.12 27.18 6.62
CA PRO A 323 -34.07 26.31 6.07
C PRO A 323 -32.74 27.02 5.79
N ARG A 324 -32.75 28.28 5.34
CA ARG A 324 -31.52 28.99 4.96
C ARG A 324 -31.10 30.06 5.95
N ALA A 325 -31.68 30.06 7.15
CA ALA A 325 -31.29 31.01 8.17
C ALA A 325 -29.92 30.69 8.76
N VAL A 326 -28.99 31.59 8.48
CA VAL A 326 -27.68 31.66 9.12
C VAL A 326 -27.56 32.99 9.88
N ASN A 327 -26.69 33.03 10.89
CA ASN A 327 -26.27 34.31 11.46
C ASN A 327 -25.63 35.17 10.35
N PRO A 328 -25.91 36.49 10.23
CA PRO A 328 -25.25 37.40 9.29
C PRO A 328 -23.71 37.36 9.26
N THR A 329 -23.05 36.88 10.33
CA THR A 329 -21.59 36.70 10.41
C THR A 329 -21.12 35.27 10.11
N GLY A 330 -22.03 34.36 9.76
CA GLY A 330 -21.75 32.92 9.56
C GLY A 330 -21.43 32.15 10.85
N ASN A 331 -21.49 32.80 12.02
CA ASN A 331 -21.09 32.24 13.30
C ASN A 331 -22.31 32.07 14.22
N GLY A 332 -22.98 30.91 14.19
CA GLY A 332 -24.11 30.63 15.07
C GLY A 332 -24.83 29.33 14.69
N TYR A 333 -25.75 28.89 15.55
CA TYR A 333 -26.57 27.71 15.31
C TYR A 333 -27.66 27.98 14.25
N SER A 334 -27.89 27.00 13.37
CA SER A 334 -28.95 27.01 12.36
C SER A 334 -30.35 27.12 13.00
N ALA A 335 -31.35 27.53 12.22
CA ALA A 335 -32.73 27.48 12.69
C ALA A 335 -33.15 26.06 13.09
N ALA A 336 -32.64 25.04 12.38
CA ALA A 336 -32.88 23.63 12.69
C ALA A 336 -32.35 23.26 14.08
N TRP A 337 -31.11 23.66 14.39
CA TRP A 337 -30.53 23.44 15.72
C TRP A 337 -31.38 24.09 16.81
N ASN A 338 -31.74 25.36 16.64
CA ASN A 338 -32.53 26.08 17.64
C ASN A 338 -33.90 25.42 17.87
N ALA A 339 -34.58 25.02 16.80
CA ALA A 339 -35.86 24.32 16.89
C ALA A 339 -35.73 22.92 17.48
N ALA A 340 -34.65 22.19 17.15
CA ALA A 340 -34.38 20.89 17.72
C ALA A 340 -34.20 20.98 19.25
N ALA A 341 -33.37 21.93 19.71
CA ALA A 341 -33.15 22.18 21.13
C ALA A 341 -34.45 22.54 21.88
N MET A 342 -35.35 23.31 21.25
CA MET A 342 -36.65 23.67 21.82
C MET A 342 -37.63 22.50 21.94
N ASN A 343 -37.47 21.44 21.15
CA ASN A 343 -38.40 20.31 21.07
C ASN A 343 -37.83 19.01 21.69
N GLY A 344 -36.69 19.10 22.37
CA GLY A 344 -36.10 17.99 23.12
C GLY A 344 -35.79 16.77 22.24
N SER A 345 -36.16 15.58 22.71
CA SER A 345 -35.89 14.31 22.03
C SER A 345 -36.39 14.29 20.57
N LEU A 346 -37.62 14.75 20.33
CA LEU A 346 -38.19 14.83 18.98
C LEU A 346 -37.33 15.71 18.06
N GLY A 347 -36.87 16.85 18.57
CA GLY A 347 -35.99 17.74 17.83
C GLY A 347 -34.64 17.10 17.49
N MET A 348 -33.98 16.51 18.49
CA MET A 348 -32.68 15.86 18.31
C MET A 348 -32.76 14.62 17.41
N GLN A 349 -33.90 13.94 17.37
CA GLN A 349 -34.15 12.82 16.45
C GLN A 349 -34.10 13.22 14.99
N HIS A 350 -34.39 14.48 14.67
CA HIS A 350 -34.48 14.98 13.30
C HIS A 350 -33.34 15.93 12.92
N LEU A 351 -32.44 16.31 13.83
CA LEU A 351 -31.36 17.25 13.54
C LEU A 351 -30.19 16.58 12.79
N ARG A 352 -29.85 17.06 11.59
CA ARG A 352 -28.84 16.46 10.69
C ARG A 352 -28.07 17.51 9.86
N ASN A 353 -26.97 17.10 9.22
CA ASN A 353 -26.19 17.92 8.28
C ASN A 353 -26.33 17.45 6.82
N TYR A 354 -27.25 18.01 6.04
CA TYR A 354 -27.47 17.63 4.63
C TYR A 354 -26.67 18.47 3.63
N ALA A 355 -25.96 19.50 4.08
CA ALA A 355 -25.26 20.40 3.18
C ALA A 355 -23.79 20.00 3.06
N PHE A 356 -23.50 18.86 2.43
CA PHE A 356 -22.11 18.44 2.26
C PHE A 356 -21.83 17.75 0.94
N THR A 357 -20.56 17.79 0.55
CA THR A 357 -20.02 16.91 -0.48
C THR A 357 -18.93 16.02 0.11
N MET A 358 -18.72 14.87 -0.53
CA MET A 358 -17.70 13.90 -0.16
C MET A 358 -17.03 13.39 -1.43
N MET A 359 -15.72 13.57 -1.53
CA MET A 359 -14.90 12.84 -2.49
C MET A 359 -14.24 11.69 -1.77
N GLY A 360 -14.34 10.48 -2.31
CA GLY A 360 -13.62 9.33 -1.81
C GLY A 360 -12.67 8.76 -2.84
N TYR A 361 -11.58 8.18 -2.35
CA TYR A 361 -10.51 7.63 -3.16
C TYR A 361 -10.00 6.30 -2.58
N ALA A 362 -9.74 5.38 -3.49
CA ALA A 362 -8.91 4.21 -3.23
C ALA A 362 -8.10 3.82 -4.46
N SER A 363 -6.94 3.21 -4.21
CA SER A 363 -6.23 2.44 -5.23
C SER A 363 -6.50 0.95 -4.97
N PHE A 364 -6.79 0.19 -6.02
CA PHE A 364 -7.03 -1.24 -5.92
C PHE A 364 -6.16 -2.01 -6.92
N LYS A 365 -5.73 -3.20 -6.53
CA LYS A 365 -4.86 -4.02 -7.39
C LYS A 365 -5.70 -4.96 -8.24
N TYR A 366 -5.47 -4.94 -9.55
CA TYR A 366 -6.15 -5.85 -10.47
C TYR A 366 -5.45 -7.20 -10.52
N LYS A 367 -6.24 -8.28 -10.45
CA LYS A 367 -5.81 -9.64 -10.76
C LYS A 367 -6.88 -10.34 -11.59
N SER A 368 -6.48 -10.89 -12.73
CA SER A 368 -7.35 -11.68 -13.61
C SER A 368 -7.98 -12.87 -12.88
N SER A 369 -7.23 -13.49 -11.96
CA SER A 369 -7.70 -14.61 -11.14
C SER A 369 -8.89 -14.28 -10.24
N ASN A 370 -9.02 -13.02 -9.80
CA ASN A 370 -10.13 -12.58 -8.94
C ASN A 370 -11.43 -12.37 -9.71
N GLN A 371 -11.37 -12.37 -11.05
CA GLN A 371 -12.52 -12.10 -11.89
C GLN A 371 -13.39 -13.35 -12.16
N LEU A 372 -12.93 -14.53 -11.72
CA LEU A 372 -13.60 -15.81 -11.93
C LEU A 372 -13.82 -16.57 -10.61
N PRO A 373 -14.94 -17.30 -10.46
CA PRO A 373 -16.10 -17.34 -11.34
C PRO A 373 -17.01 -16.10 -11.20
N THR A 374 -16.78 -15.25 -10.18
CA THR A 374 -17.60 -14.08 -9.88
C THR A 374 -16.73 -12.84 -9.84
N PRO A 375 -16.88 -11.92 -10.82
CA PRO A 375 -16.07 -10.71 -10.91
C PRO A 375 -16.06 -9.86 -9.65
N GLU A 376 -14.97 -9.11 -9.47
CA GLU A 376 -14.94 -8.07 -8.45
C GLU A 376 -15.83 -6.90 -8.85
N VAL A 377 -16.48 -6.31 -7.86
CA VAL A 377 -17.42 -5.20 -8.06
C VAL A 377 -17.24 -4.14 -6.99
N PHE A 378 -17.60 -2.92 -7.36
CA PHE A 378 -17.88 -1.83 -6.43
C PHE A 378 -19.29 -1.32 -6.74
N GLU A 379 -20.22 -1.54 -5.82
CA GLU A 379 -21.64 -1.23 -5.96
C GLU A 379 -22.03 -0.12 -5.00
N PHE A 380 -22.90 0.76 -5.47
CA PHE A 380 -23.51 1.83 -4.70
C PHE A 380 -25.03 1.69 -4.77
N ALA A 381 -25.74 2.09 -3.72
CA ALA A 381 -27.15 2.45 -3.79
C ALA A 381 -27.42 3.61 -2.85
N GLY A 382 -28.05 4.67 -3.35
CA GLY A 382 -28.27 5.86 -2.56
C GLY A 382 -29.02 6.95 -3.31
N ASP A 383 -29.47 7.95 -2.56
CA ASP A 383 -30.13 9.15 -3.07
C ASP A 383 -29.12 10.24 -3.40
N ASP A 384 -29.64 11.34 -3.95
CA ASP A 384 -28.87 12.49 -4.42
C ASP A 384 -27.72 12.14 -5.38
N ASP A 385 -26.67 12.95 -5.42
CA ASP A 385 -25.66 12.88 -6.46
C ASP A 385 -24.58 11.86 -6.15
N MET A 386 -24.34 10.93 -7.07
CA MET A 386 -23.21 10.00 -7.05
C MET A 386 -22.56 9.87 -8.44
N TRP A 387 -21.26 10.13 -8.49
CA TRP A 387 -20.42 9.86 -9.65
C TRP A 387 -19.25 8.98 -9.26
N ILE A 388 -19.02 7.89 -10.00
CA ILE A 388 -17.88 7.00 -9.79
C ILE A 388 -17.02 7.00 -11.04
N PHE A 389 -15.73 7.24 -10.85
CA PHE A 389 -14.69 7.21 -11.87
C PHE A 389 -13.69 6.10 -11.56
N VAL A 390 -13.20 5.44 -12.60
CA VAL A 390 -12.05 4.55 -12.52
C VAL A 390 -11.00 5.03 -13.49
N ASP A 391 -9.76 5.17 -13.03
CA ASP A 391 -8.63 5.72 -13.78
C ASP A 391 -8.91 7.08 -14.43
N GLY A 392 -9.71 7.90 -13.75
CA GLY A 392 -10.12 9.23 -14.21
C GLY A 392 -11.26 9.23 -15.24
N VAL A 393 -11.83 8.08 -15.59
CA VAL A 393 -12.93 7.95 -16.57
C VAL A 393 -14.24 7.59 -15.87
N LEU A 394 -15.33 8.26 -16.24
CA LEU A 394 -16.66 8.10 -15.63
C LEU A 394 -17.24 6.70 -15.91
N VAL A 395 -17.67 6.02 -14.85
CA VAL A 395 -18.26 4.67 -14.89
C VAL A 395 -19.71 4.66 -14.44
N VAL A 396 -20.03 5.39 -13.36
CA VAL A 396 -21.39 5.54 -12.82
C VAL A 396 -21.72 7.02 -12.78
N ASP A 397 -22.89 7.37 -13.33
CA ASP A 397 -23.39 8.75 -13.39
C ASP A 397 -24.84 8.76 -12.91
N LEU A 398 -25.00 9.03 -11.62
CA LEU A 398 -26.27 9.11 -10.91
C LEU A 398 -26.36 10.52 -10.30
N GLY A 399 -26.42 11.54 -11.16
CA GLY A 399 -26.55 12.93 -10.71
C GLY A 399 -28.01 13.33 -10.43
N GLY A 400 -28.18 14.40 -9.67
CA GLY A 400 -29.46 15.01 -9.33
C GLY A 400 -30.08 14.45 -8.06
N THR A 401 -31.03 15.20 -7.52
CA THR A 401 -31.81 14.80 -6.35
C THR A 401 -32.82 13.74 -6.80
N HIS A 402 -32.58 12.50 -6.40
CA HIS A 402 -33.40 11.36 -6.79
C HIS A 402 -33.53 10.37 -5.64
N LEU A 403 -34.60 9.56 -5.68
CA LEU A 403 -34.75 8.41 -4.78
C LEU A 403 -33.58 7.44 -4.93
N ALA A 404 -33.38 6.59 -3.92
CA ALA A 404 -32.28 5.64 -3.89
C ALA A 404 -32.11 4.88 -5.22
N ALA A 405 -30.99 5.11 -5.90
CA ALA A 405 -30.64 4.56 -7.20
C ALA A 405 -29.42 3.63 -7.09
N PRO A 406 -29.46 2.43 -7.70
CA PRO A 406 -28.32 1.53 -7.72
C PRO A 406 -27.31 1.91 -8.81
N GLY A 407 -26.02 1.80 -8.49
CA GLY A 407 -24.89 1.94 -9.41
C GLY A 407 -23.91 0.78 -9.25
N LYS A 408 -23.26 0.36 -10.33
CA LYS A 408 -22.35 -0.79 -10.32
C LYS A 408 -21.13 -0.59 -11.21
N VAL A 409 -19.96 -0.73 -10.60
CA VAL A 409 -18.69 -0.89 -11.29
C VAL A 409 -18.36 -2.39 -11.36
N ASN A 410 -18.14 -2.89 -12.58
CA ASN A 410 -17.72 -4.27 -12.82
C ASN A 410 -16.26 -4.30 -13.29
N ILE A 411 -15.35 -4.79 -12.45
CA ILE A 411 -13.90 -4.73 -12.69
C ILE A 411 -13.49 -5.53 -13.93
N GLN A 412 -14.09 -6.70 -14.15
CA GLN A 412 -13.85 -7.50 -15.35
C GLN A 412 -14.22 -6.73 -16.63
N THR A 413 -15.35 -6.02 -16.63
CA THR A 413 -15.79 -5.23 -17.79
C THR A 413 -14.81 -4.10 -18.09
N LEU A 414 -14.34 -3.39 -17.06
CA LEU A 414 -13.35 -2.32 -17.23
C LEU A 414 -12.01 -2.88 -17.75
N ALA A 415 -11.52 -3.95 -17.12
CA ALA A 415 -10.25 -4.57 -17.48
C ALA A 415 -10.24 -5.09 -18.93
N MET A 416 -11.28 -5.82 -19.35
CA MET A 416 -11.38 -6.36 -20.71
C MET A 416 -11.46 -5.28 -21.80
N ASN A 417 -11.87 -4.06 -21.44
CA ASN A 417 -11.99 -2.93 -22.37
C ASN A 417 -10.86 -1.90 -22.18
N ASN A 418 -9.76 -2.27 -21.51
CA ASN A 418 -8.59 -1.41 -21.30
C ASN A 418 -8.96 0.00 -20.75
N HIS A 419 -9.97 0.06 -19.89
CA HIS A 419 -10.55 1.30 -19.37
C HIS A 419 -9.50 2.18 -18.69
N GLY A 420 -9.47 3.48 -19.00
CA GLY A 420 -8.49 4.42 -18.43
C GLY A 420 -7.14 4.44 -19.12
N CYS A 421 -6.91 3.56 -20.10
CA CYS A 421 -5.65 3.38 -20.81
C CYS A 421 -5.71 3.69 -22.32
N HIS A 422 -6.83 4.21 -22.82
CA HIS A 422 -6.91 4.67 -24.21
C HIS A 422 -6.26 6.05 -24.39
N ALA A 423 -5.75 6.31 -25.58
CA ALA A 423 -5.16 7.61 -25.91
C ALA A 423 -6.16 8.76 -25.67
N GLY A 424 -5.76 9.72 -24.83
CA GLY A 424 -6.57 10.88 -24.46
C GLY A 424 -7.35 10.72 -23.15
N GLU A 425 -7.37 9.53 -22.54
CA GLU A 425 -7.91 9.35 -21.19
C GLU A 425 -6.92 9.88 -20.12
N PRO A 426 -7.41 10.36 -18.95
CA PRO A 426 -6.60 11.17 -18.03
C PRO A 426 -5.34 10.48 -17.50
N LEU A 427 -5.43 9.16 -17.24
CA LEU A 427 -4.34 8.37 -16.68
C LEU A 427 -3.68 7.42 -17.70
N ALA A 428 -3.91 7.61 -18.99
CA ALA A 428 -3.44 6.68 -20.02
C ALA A 428 -1.91 6.54 -20.11
N THR A 429 -1.16 7.53 -19.62
CA THR A 429 0.32 7.50 -19.54
C THR A 429 0.84 7.23 -18.13
N TYR A 430 -0.05 6.91 -17.18
CA TYR A 430 0.32 6.68 -15.79
C TYR A 430 0.57 5.20 -15.53
N THR A 431 1.05 4.87 -14.33
CA THR A 431 1.57 3.53 -14.02
C THR A 431 0.51 2.42 -14.01
N ASN A 432 -0.78 2.76 -13.92
CA ASN A 432 -1.90 1.83 -14.03
C ASN A 432 -1.95 1.14 -15.41
N CYS A 433 -1.45 1.80 -16.46
CA CYS A 433 -1.46 1.30 -17.83
C CYS A 433 -0.18 0.56 -18.24
N LEU A 434 0.71 0.24 -17.30
CA LEU A 434 1.94 -0.51 -17.61
C LEU A 434 1.59 -1.90 -18.13
N ASN A 435 2.06 -2.20 -19.35
CA ASN A 435 1.81 -3.46 -20.06
C ASN A 435 0.34 -3.75 -20.37
N SER A 436 -0.56 -2.76 -20.28
CA SER A 436 -1.94 -2.92 -20.75
C SER A 436 -2.02 -2.78 -22.27
N SER A 437 -3.08 -3.34 -22.87
CA SER A 437 -3.37 -3.15 -24.29
C SER A 437 -4.84 -3.38 -24.60
N ASP A 438 -5.33 -2.84 -25.71
CA ASP A 438 -6.72 -3.07 -26.16
C ASP A 438 -7.02 -4.55 -26.47
N VAL A 439 -5.98 -5.39 -26.63
CA VAL A 439 -6.12 -6.82 -26.90
C VAL A 439 -6.17 -7.64 -25.62
N SER A 440 -5.29 -7.33 -24.66
CA SER A 440 -5.15 -8.07 -23.40
C SER A 440 -5.96 -7.49 -22.25
N GLY A 441 -6.41 -6.24 -22.36
CA GLY A 441 -6.94 -5.47 -21.26
C GLY A 441 -5.85 -5.01 -20.28
N TRP A 442 -6.27 -4.73 -19.05
CA TRP A 442 -5.36 -4.45 -17.92
C TRP A 442 -4.42 -5.63 -17.65
N ALA A 443 -3.16 -5.33 -17.32
CA ALA A 443 -2.17 -6.34 -16.93
C ALA A 443 -2.36 -6.75 -15.47
N ASP A 444 -2.11 -8.01 -15.14
CA ASP A 444 -2.15 -8.48 -13.75
C ASP A 444 -1.16 -7.69 -12.87
N ASP A 445 -1.53 -7.54 -11.59
CA ASP A 445 -0.78 -6.84 -10.56
C ASP A 445 -0.59 -5.33 -10.78
N THR A 446 -1.34 -4.73 -11.72
CA THR A 446 -1.41 -3.28 -11.88
C THR A 446 -2.35 -2.64 -10.86
N TRP A 447 -2.03 -1.40 -10.45
CA TRP A 447 -2.85 -0.60 -9.53
C TRP A 447 -3.75 0.33 -10.33
N HIS A 448 -5.03 0.36 -9.98
CA HIS A 448 -6.05 1.19 -10.59
C HIS A 448 -6.69 2.12 -9.56
N HIS A 449 -7.20 3.25 -10.01
CA HIS A 449 -7.63 4.36 -9.15
C HIS A 449 -9.14 4.51 -9.20
N LEU A 450 -9.81 4.31 -8.07
CA LEU A 450 -11.24 4.53 -7.92
C LEU A 450 -11.47 5.87 -7.21
N HIS A 451 -12.23 6.74 -7.84
CA HIS A 451 -12.74 7.98 -7.25
C HIS A 451 -14.25 7.94 -7.22
N PHE A 452 -14.86 8.36 -6.12
CA PHE A 452 -16.29 8.66 -6.12
C PHE A 452 -16.53 10.07 -5.59
N PHE A 453 -17.57 10.70 -6.08
CA PHE A 453 -17.99 12.05 -5.74
C PHE A 453 -19.47 11.98 -5.36
N TYR A 454 -19.76 12.34 -4.12
CA TYR A 454 -21.08 12.33 -3.53
C TYR A 454 -21.44 13.75 -3.11
N ALA A 455 -22.67 14.18 -3.36
CA ALA A 455 -23.21 15.39 -2.76
C ALA A 455 -24.59 15.08 -2.18
N ASP A 456 -24.72 15.26 -0.88
CA ASP A 456 -26.01 15.22 -0.19
C ASP A 456 -26.58 16.63 -0.24
N ARG A 457 -27.83 16.80 -0.67
CA ARG A 457 -28.40 18.13 -0.96
C ARG A 457 -29.86 18.30 -0.54
N GLN A 458 -30.56 17.24 -0.13
CA GLN A 458 -31.97 17.30 0.28
C GLN A 458 -32.25 16.70 1.66
N SER A 459 -33.29 17.22 2.33
CA SER A 459 -33.56 16.94 3.75
C SER A 459 -34.46 15.72 4.01
N ASP A 460 -34.74 14.89 3.00
CA ASP A 460 -35.77 13.85 3.04
C ASP A 460 -35.28 12.42 3.29
N GLY A 461 -33.97 12.24 3.26
CA GLY A 461 -33.23 11.02 3.55
C GLY A 461 -31.77 11.20 3.17
N SER A 462 -30.86 10.49 3.86
CA SER A 462 -29.48 10.30 3.38
C SER A 462 -29.30 8.79 3.32
N ASN A 463 -29.18 8.27 2.11
CA ASN A 463 -29.02 6.86 1.83
C ASN A 463 -27.68 6.64 1.16
N ILE A 464 -26.77 6.00 1.87
CA ILE A 464 -25.51 5.53 1.33
C ILE A 464 -25.33 4.05 1.65
N TYR A 465 -25.43 3.23 0.61
CA TYR A 465 -25.08 1.83 0.64
C TYR A 465 -23.92 1.61 -0.32
N ILE A 466 -22.80 1.10 0.19
CA ILE A 466 -21.67 0.66 -0.63
C ILE A 466 -21.44 -0.82 -0.36
N ARG A 467 -21.28 -1.59 -1.42
CA ARG A 467 -20.91 -3.01 -1.36
C ARG A 467 -19.76 -3.26 -2.31
N THR A 468 -18.65 -3.77 -1.78
CA THR A 468 -17.45 -4.01 -2.58
C THR A 468 -16.88 -5.40 -2.33
N SER A 469 -16.28 -6.00 -3.35
CA SER A 469 -15.48 -7.22 -3.20
C SER A 469 -14.04 -7.02 -3.66
N LEU A 470 -13.56 -5.77 -3.75
CA LEU A 470 -12.18 -5.47 -4.12
C LEU A 470 -11.22 -6.11 -3.09
N ALA A 471 -10.46 -7.10 -3.53
CA ALA A 471 -9.69 -7.94 -2.63
C ALA A 471 -8.47 -7.21 -2.05
N GLU A 472 -7.78 -6.41 -2.85
CA GLU A 472 -6.54 -5.73 -2.47
C GLU A 472 -6.68 -4.22 -2.70
N LEU A 473 -6.85 -3.46 -1.62
CA LEU A 473 -6.81 -2.00 -1.63
C LEU A 473 -5.45 -1.54 -1.11
N ALA A 474 -4.89 -0.50 -1.74
CA ALA A 474 -3.76 0.21 -1.16
C ALA A 474 -4.20 0.78 0.19
N PRO A 475 -3.37 0.69 1.23
CA PRO A 475 -3.85 1.14 2.53
C PRO A 475 -4.00 2.67 2.52
N SER A 476 -5.05 3.15 3.19
CA SER A 476 -5.46 4.54 3.20
C SER A 476 -4.38 5.49 3.72
N ARG A 477 -4.27 6.68 3.13
CA ARG A 477 -3.38 7.79 3.55
C ARG A 477 -3.70 8.29 4.96
N TYR A 478 -4.95 8.11 5.40
CA TYR A 478 -5.41 8.45 6.74
C TYR A 478 -5.68 7.23 7.62
N GLY A 479 -5.29 6.03 7.19
CA GLY A 479 -5.53 4.77 7.90
C GLY A 479 -4.56 4.49 9.05
N GLN A 480 -4.70 3.30 9.65
CA GLN A 480 -3.77 2.77 10.64
C GLN A 480 -2.38 2.55 10.02
N PRO A 481 -1.28 2.82 10.74
CA PRO A 481 0.06 2.43 10.32
C PRO A 481 0.21 0.93 10.14
N SER A 482 0.68 0.52 8.97
CA SER A 482 1.07 -0.85 8.65
C SER A 482 2.47 -0.83 8.03
N VAL A 483 3.23 -1.89 8.29
CA VAL A 483 4.56 -2.09 7.70
C VAL A 483 4.38 -3.01 6.50
N SER A 484 4.58 -2.50 5.29
CA SER A 484 4.35 -3.26 4.06
C SER A 484 5.54 -4.14 3.69
N ASP A 485 6.75 -3.59 3.75
CA ASP A 485 8.00 -4.28 3.44
C ASP A 485 9.14 -3.65 4.27
N VAL A 486 10.16 -4.44 4.58
CA VAL A 486 11.38 -3.94 5.22
C VAL A 486 12.57 -4.39 4.42
N VAL A 487 13.30 -3.42 3.91
CA VAL A 487 14.52 -3.65 3.16
C VAL A 487 15.71 -3.44 4.07
N VAL A 488 16.49 -4.49 4.28
CA VAL A 488 17.76 -4.44 5.02
C VAL A 488 18.89 -4.26 4.01
N LYS A 489 19.60 -3.13 4.10
CA LYS A 489 20.79 -2.83 3.30
C LYS A 489 22.01 -2.87 4.20
N VAL A 490 22.94 -3.77 3.90
CA VAL A 490 24.23 -3.79 4.61
C VAL A 490 25.19 -2.86 3.89
N ASP A 491 25.77 -1.91 4.61
CA ASP A 491 26.76 -0.99 4.06
C ASP A 491 28.17 -1.62 3.94
N GLU A 492 29.10 -0.86 3.38
CA GLU A 492 30.48 -1.28 3.15
C GLU A 492 31.25 -1.63 4.44
N ASN A 493 30.76 -1.19 5.61
CA ASN A 493 31.34 -1.46 6.93
C ASN A 493 30.68 -2.67 7.62
N GLY A 494 29.71 -3.32 6.97
CA GLY A 494 28.96 -4.43 7.56
C GLY A 494 27.82 -3.99 8.49
N VAL A 495 27.48 -2.70 8.52
CA VAL A 495 26.36 -2.18 9.32
C VAL A 495 25.08 -2.33 8.51
N SER A 496 24.06 -2.94 9.12
CA SER A 496 22.75 -3.13 8.49
C SER A 496 21.89 -1.89 8.71
N HIS A 497 21.56 -1.19 7.64
CA HIS A 497 20.59 -0.10 7.63
C HIS A 497 19.22 -0.64 7.25
N ASN A 498 18.26 -0.54 8.16
CA ASN A 498 16.91 -1.06 7.92
C ASN A 498 16.02 0.07 7.40
N SER A 499 15.34 -0.17 6.28
CA SER A 499 14.34 0.74 5.72
C SER A 499 12.98 0.06 5.73
N MET A 500 12.04 0.55 6.52
CA MET A 500 10.66 0.08 6.48
C MET A 500 9.83 0.97 5.57
N TYR A 501 8.93 0.35 4.81
CA TYR A 501 7.92 1.02 4.00
C TYR A 501 6.59 0.91 4.72
N MET A 502 5.86 2.02 4.72
CA MET A 502 4.61 2.18 5.42
C MET A 502 3.58 2.81 4.52
N ASN A 503 2.32 2.49 4.74
CA ASN A 503 1.22 3.14 4.02
C ASN A 503 1.01 4.61 4.39
N VAL A 504 1.36 4.99 5.62
CA VAL A 504 1.09 6.32 6.18
C VAL A 504 2.28 6.82 6.98
N PRO A 505 2.47 8.15 7.06
CA PRO A 505 3.47 8.70 7.96
C PRO A 505 2.95 8.57 9.40
N LEU A 506 3.85 8.26 10.33
CA LEU A 506 3.59 8.19 11.77
C LEU A 506 3.33 9.58 12.36
N ALA A 507 2.52 9.64 13.43
CA ALA A 507 2.40 10.85 14.24
C ALA A 507 3.74 11.17 14.92
N ASP A 508 4.02 12.47 15.10
CA ASP A 508 5.21 12.94 15.81
C ASP A 508 5.31 12.35 17.22
N SER A 509 4.16 12.19 17.90
CA SER A 509 4.09 11.54 19.22
C SER A 509 4.49 10.07 19.18
N SER A 510 4.10 9.33 18.14
CA SER A 510 4.48 7.93 17.95
C SER A 510 5.95 7.79 17.55
N LEU A 511 6.46 8.66 16.67
CA LEU A 511 7.87 8.66 16.32
C LEU A 511 8.74 8.93 17.56
N ALA A 512 8.36 9.92 18.38
CA ALA A 512 9.05 10.21 19.64
C ALA A 512 8.94 9.05 20.64
N ALA A 513 7.78 8.39 20.75
CA ALA A 513 7.60 7.23 21.63
C ALA A 513 8.47 6.05 21.19
N ILE A 514 8.51 5.74 19.89
CA ILE A 514 9.33 4.67 19.30
C ILE A 514 10.82 4.96 19.52
N GLN A 515 11.30 6.17 19.24
CA GLN A 515 12.70 6.55 19.45
C GLN A 515 13.13 6.43 20.92
N ASN A 516 12.25 6.78 21.85
CA ASN A 516 12.52 6.66 23.28
C ASN A 516 12.35 5.23 23.80
N SER A 517 11.66 4.35 23.06
CA SER A 517 11.31 3.00 23.52
C SER A 517 12.53 2.14 23.77
N GLY A 518 13.56 2.19 22.90
CA GLY A 518 14.79 1.41 23.06
C GLY A 518 15.53 1.73 24.35
N ASN A 519 15.65 3.02 24.69
CA ASN A 519 16.28 3.48 25.94
C ASN A 519 15.49 3.08 27.18
N MET A 520 14.17 2.96 27.05
CA MET A 520 13.26 2.54 28.13
C MET A 520 13.12 1.02 28.24
N GLY A 521 13.76 0.24 27.35
CA GLY A 521 13.59 -1.21 27.33
C GLY A 521 12.17 -1.63 26.93
N ILE A 522 11.55 -0.89 26.01
CA ILE A 522 10.21 -1.16 25.49
C ILE A 522 10.32 -1.61 24.02
N PRO A 523 9.79 -2.80 23.66
CA PRO A 523 9.77 -3.29 22.28
C PRO A 523 8.62 -2.63 21.51
N ALA A 524 8.95 -1.63 20.68
CA ALA A 524 7.96 -0.93 19.86
C ALA A 524 7.43 -1.77 18.69
N MET A 525 8.14 -2.86 18.34
CA MET A 525 7.80 -3.76 17.24
C MET A 525 7.99 -5.21 17.68
N VAL A 526 7.36 -6.12 16.97
CA VAL A 526 7.46 -7.58 17.16
C VAL A 526 7.85 -8.26 15.86
N VAL A 527 8.60 -9.35 15.95
CA VAL A 527 9.15 -10.08 14.81
C VAL A 527 8.72 -11.55 14.89
N LEU A 528 8.10 -12.05 13.83
CA LEU A 528 7.83 -13.47 13.63
C LEU A 528 8.99 -14.09 12.86
N ARG A 529 9.54 -15.18 13.41
CA ARG A 529 10.62 -15.95 12.80
C ARG A 529 10.31 -17.42 12.81
N GLU A 530 10.51 -18.09 11.69
CA GLU A 530 10.45 -19.55 11.63
C GLU A 530 11.78 -20.15 12.10
N VAL A 531 11.72 -20.96 13.16
CA VAL A 531 12.87 -21.66 13.74
C VAL A 531 12.63 -23.16 13.60
N THR A 532 13.67 -23.90 13.21
CA THR A 532 13.59 -25.36 13.17
C THR A 532 14.06 -25.91 14.51
N ASP A 533 13.22 -26.70 15.18
CA ASP A 533 13.56 -27.34 16.44
C ASP A 533 14.57 -28.48 16.27
N ALA A 534 15.05 -29.03 17.38
CA ALA A 534 16.04 -30.12 17.40
C ALA A 534 15.57 -31.41 16.69
N ASN A 535 14.27 -31.55 16.41
CA ASN A 535 13.68 -32.69 15.72
C ASN A 535 13.41 -32.41 14.23
N GLY A 536 13.80 -31.24 13.72
CA GLY A 536 13.57 -30.84 12.34
C GLY A 536 12.18 -30.26 12.06
N VAL A 537 11.39 -29.97 13.10
CA VAL A 537 10.05 -29.38 12.96
C VAL A 537 10.16 -27.86 12.96
N LYS A 538 9.57 -27.21 11.96
CA LYS A 538 9.50 -25.76 11.86
C LYS A 538 8.44 -25.21 12.81
N GLN A 539 8.80 -24.24 13.63
CA GLN A 539 7.93 -23.54 14.57
C GLN A 539 8.13 -22.03 14.43
N THR A 540 7.07 -21.25 14.51
CA THR A 540 7.19 -19.79 14.57
C THR A 540 7.46 -19.34 16.00
N VAL A 541 8.44 -18.46 16.19
CA VAL A 541 8.77 -17.81 17.46
C VAL A 541 8.55 -16.31 17.31
N VAL A 542 8.02 -15.66 18.35
CA VAL A 542 7.78 -14.22 18.39
C VAL A 542 8.86 -13.56 19.22
N TYR A 543 9.59 -12.62 18.62
CA TYR A 543 10.63 -11.82 19.26
C TYR A 543 10.20 -10.36 19.41
N GLY A 544 10.78 -9.66 20.39
CA GLY A 544 10.61 -8.23 20.54
C GLY A 544 11.72 -7.47 19.81
N PHE A 545 11.36 -6.44 19.03
CA PHE A 545 12.31 -5.55 18.38
C PHE A 545 12.36 -4.21 19.09
N TYR A 546 13.56 -3.87 19.58
CA TYR A 546 13.82 -2.68 20.38
C TYR A 546 14.49 -1.63 19.49
N VAL A 547 13.70 -0.63 19.08
CA VAL A 547 14.16 0.45 18.19
C VAL A 547 15.10 1.38 18.95
N THR A 548 16.31 1.58 18.45
CA THR A 548 17.32 2.50 19.01
C THR A 548 17.33 3.84 18.29
N SER A 549 16.98 3.85 16.99
CA SER A 549 16.79 5.08 16.24
C SER A 549 15.79 4.87 15.12
N MET A 550 15.08 5.93 14.73
CA MET A 550 14.16 5.93 13.60
C MET A 550 14.13 7.32 12.98
N THR A 551 14.22 7.43 11.66
CA THR A 551 14.26 8.69 10.92
C THR A 551 13.40 8.58 9.65
N GLY A 552 12.83 9.71 9.21
CA GLY A 552 11.82 9.78 8.14
C GLY A 552 10.63 10.63 8.58
N PRO A 553 9.49 10.62 7.85
CA PRO A 553 9.26 9.84 6.63
C PRO A 553 9.96 10.46 5.40
N ILE A 554 10.25 9.61 4.42
CA ILE A 554 10.59 9.99 3.05
C ILE A 554 9.49 9.45 2.13
N ASP A 555 8.78 10.33 1.43
CA ASP A 555 7.72 9.96 0.48
C ASP A 555 8.31 9.26 -0.75
N LYS A 556 7.83 8.04 -1.04
CA LYS A 556 8.23 7.20 -2.19
C LYS A 556 7.12 7.03 -3.24
N GLY A 557 6.06 7.82 -3.18
CA GLY A 557 4.93 7.74 -4.12
C GLY A 557 4.12 6.46 -3.88
N ALA A 558 4.02 5.61 -4.90
CA ALA A 558 3.23 4.38 -4.83
C ALA A 558 3.73 3.38 -3.77
N ASP A 559 5.02 3.41 -3.43
CA ASP A 559 5.63 2.55 -2.41
C ASP A 559 5.38 3.05 -0.97
N GLY A 560 4.68 4.18 -0.81
CA GLY A 560 4.29 4.76 0.48
C GLY A 560 5.37 5.61 1.14
N GLN A 561 5.37 5.63 2.47
CA GLN A 561 6.27 6.39 3.33
C GLN A 561 7.40 5.50 3.82
N MET A 562 8.65 5.89 3.55
CA MET A 562 9.82 5.14 3.98
C MET A 562 10.44 5.74 5.24
N TYR A 563 10.72 4.89 6.22
CA TYR A 563 11.48 5.24 7.43
C TYR A 563 12.74 4.39 7.53
N GLN A 564 13.85 5.03 7.88
CA GLN A 564 15.08 4.34 8.25
C GLN A 564 15.07 4.09 9.75
N PHE A 565 15.45 2.89 10.20
CA PHE A 565 15.45 2.54 11.61
C PHE A 565 16.55 1.57 11.99
N GLU A 566 16.95 1.64 13.24
CA GLU A 566 17.94 0.77 13.86
C GLU A 566 17.37 0.16 15.13
N GLY A 567 17.86 -1.01 15.51
CA GLY A 567 17.43 -1.67 16.74
C GLY A 567 18.02 -3.04 16.97
N VAL A 568 17.57 -3.70 18.03
CA VAL A 568 18.00 -5.06 18.40
C VAL A 568 16.81 -5.98 18.61
N VAL A 569 16.92 -7.20 18.08
CA VAL A 569 15.96 -8.29 18.34
C VAL A 569 16.32 -8.94 19.67
N LYS A 570 15.33 -9.15 20.54
CA LYS A 570 15.50 -9.84 21.82
C LYS A 570 14.49 -10.95 22.02
N ASP A 571 14.91 -12.01 22.71
CA ASP A 571 14.05 -13.09 23.17
C ASP A 571 13.24 -12.69 24.42
N ALA A 572 12.30 -13.55 24.83
CA ALA A 572 11.46 -13.31 25.99
C ALA A 572 12.25 -13.20 27.31
N ALA A 573 13.47 -13.74 27.38
CA ALA A 573 14.37 -13.62 28.52
C ALA A 573 15.19 -12.30 28.50
N GLY A 574 15.10 -11.53 27.41
CA GLY A 574 15.79 -10.26 27.23
C GLY A 574 17.19 -10.39 26.63
N ASN A 575 17.59 -11.59 26.19
CA ASN A 575 18.86 -11.81 25.52
C ASN A 575 18.78 -11.31 24.07
N ILE A 576 19.91 -10.81 23.55
CA ILE A 576 20.02 -10.43 22.14
C ILE A 576 20.00 -11.69 21.30
N VAL A 577 19.17 -11.69 20.25
CA VAL A 577 19.12 -12.77 19.27
C VAL A 577 20.13 -12.45 18.17
N ASP A 578 21.14 -13.31 18.02
CA ASP A 578 22.19 -13.14 17.02
C ASP A 578 21.61 -13.12 15.59
N GLY A 579 22.20 -12.27 14.74
CA GLY A 579 21.80 -12.11 13.34
C GLY A 579 20.79 -10.99 13.06
N GLY A 580 20.23 -10.31 14.07
CA GLY A 580 19.31 -9.19 13.86
C GLY A 580 18.02 -9.61 13.16
N LEU A 581 17.47 -8.78 12.27
CA LEU A 581 16.33 -9.14 11.41
C LEU A 581 16.82 -10.06 10.30
N LEU A 582 16.27 -11.27 10.11
CA LEU A 582 16.74 -12.24 9.10
C LEU A 582 15.84 -12.28 7.86
N GLY A 583 16.37 -12.80 6.75
CA GLY A 583 15.57 -13.01 5.54
C GLY A 583 14.41 -13.97 5.84
N ASP A 584 13.21 -13.62 5.36
CA ASP A 584 11.92 -14.29 5.65
C ASP A 584 11.32 -14.04 7.05
N ASP A 585 11.98 -13.28 7.92
CA ASP A 585 11.29 -12.71 9.08
C ASP A 585 10.13 -11.83 8.63
N ARG A 586 9.16 -11.67 9.53
CA ARG A 586 8.07 -10.71 9.36
C ARG A 586 7.98 -9.79 10.57
N ILE A 587 7.75 -8.50 10.34
CA ILE A 587 7.74 -7.48 11.40
C ILE A 587 6.46 -6.65 11.36
N ALA A 588 5.96 -6.29 12.55
CA ALA A 588 4.84 -5.38 12.74
C ALA A 588 5.05 -4.51 13.99
N PHE A 589 4.26 -3.44 14.12
CA PHE A 589 4.22 -2.66 15.35
C PHE A 589 3.64 -3.50 16.51
N ASN A 590 4.19 -3.29 17.70
CA ASN A 590 3.64 -3.89 18.91
C ASN A 590 2.42 -3.10 19.39
N VAL A 591 1.49 -3.77 20.05
CA VAL A 591 0.21 -3.19 20.49
C VAL A 591 0.10 -3.30 22.02
N PRO A 592 -0.25 -2.23 22.75
CA PRO A 592 -0.47 -2.30 24.20
C PRO A 592 -1.52 -3.35 24.57
N PHE A 593 -1.21 -4.15 25.58
CA PHE A 593 -2.15 -5.14 26.09
C PHE A 593 -3.44 -4.47 26.58
N SER A 594 -4.58 -5.03 26.17
CA SER A 594 -5.88 -4.78 26.77
C SER A 594 -6.64 -6.09 26.92
N GLN A 595 -7.59 -6.15 27.85
CA GLN A 595 -8.44 -7.33 27.99
C GLN A 595 -9.24 -7.57 26.70
N GLY A 596 -9.69 -6.50 26.03
CA GLY A 596 -10.33 -6.58 24.72
C GLY A 596 -9.44 -7.25 23.66
N LEU A 597 -8.19 -6.80 23.51
CA LEU A 597 -7.24 -7.42 22.57
C LEU A 597 -7.08 -8.92 22.83
N ASN A 598 -6.99 -9.33 24.09
CA ASN A 598 -6.84 -10.73 24.46
C ASN A 598 -8.15 -11.55 24.27
N ASP A 599 -9.31 -10.93 24.52
CA ASP A 599 -10.63 -11.56 24.44
C ASP A 599 -11.18 -11.64 23.01
N ASP A 600 -10.87 -10.65 22.16
CA ASP A 600 -11.14 -10.66 20.72
C ASP A 600 -10.45 -11.87 20.05
N GLY A 601 -9.36 -12.32 20.69
CA GLY A 601 -8.65 -13.51 20.33
C GLY A 601 -7.96 -13.39 18.97
N ASN A 602 -7.32 -14.49 18.62
CA ASN A 602 -6.53 -14.64 17.41
C ASN A 602 -7.39 -14.68 16.10
N GLY A 603 -8.70 -14.89 16.20
CA GLY A 603 -9.56 -15.06 15.00
C GLY A 603 -9.17 -16.24 14.08
N GLY A 604 -8.22 -17.09 14.50
CA GLY A 604 -7.65 -18.21 13.73
C GLY A 604 -6.37 -17.90 12.94
N ASN A 605 -5.79 -16.69 13.05
CA ASN A 605 -4.67 -16.22 12.23
C ASN A 605 -3.27 -16.69 12.69
N TYR A 606 -3.16 -17.13 13.93
CA TYR A 606 -1.98 -17.55 14.68
C TYR A 606 -2.22 -18.91 15.34
N THR A 607 -1.23 -19.51 15.96
CA THR A 607 -1.41 -20.63 16.89
C THR A 607 -1.62 -20.11 18.31
N ASP A 608 -2.19 -20.91 19.22
CA ASP A 608 -2.34 -20.52 20.63
C ASP A 608 -0.99 -20.16 21.29
N ILE A 609 0.09 -20.80 20.83
CA ILE A 609 1.46 -20.57 21.29
C ILE A 609 1.99 -19.22 20.79
N GLU A 610 1.79 -18.91 19.51
CA GLU A 610 2.16 -17.62 18.92
C GLU A 610 1.37 -16.47 19.56
N TRP A 611 0.07 -16.65 19.73
CA TRP A 611 -0.81 -15.66 20.36
C TRP A 611 -0.40 -15.37 21.81
N SER A 612 -0.07 -16.40 22.56
CA SER A 612 0.43 -16.24 23.94
C SER A 612 1.74 -15.44 23.99
N GLN A 613 2.64 -15.64 23.01
CA GLN A 613 3.87 -14.85 22.91
C GLN A 613 3.60 -13.40 22.48
N LEU A 614 2.68 -13.17 21.53
CA LEU A 614 2.25 -11.82 21.15
C LEU A 614 1.67 -11.06 22.35
N MET A 615 0.84 -11.70 23.17
CA MET A 615 0.28 -11.10 24.38
C MET A 615 1.36 -10.80 25.43
N PHE A 616 2.36 -11.67 25.57
CA PHE A 616 3.53 -11.40 26.42
C PHE A 616 4.28 -10.14 25.98
N TRP A 617 4.49 -9.95 24.67
CA TRP A 617 5.14 -8.74 24.15
C TRP A 617 4.24 -7.50 24.24
N SER A 618 2.93 -7.67 24.07
CA SER A 618 1.92 -6.60 24.20
C SER A 618 1.89 -6.01 25.62
N GLN A 619 2.15 -6.82 26.64
CA GLN A 619 2.25 -6.36 28.03
C GLN A 619 3.49 -5.51 28.32
N LYS A 620 4.48 -5.49 27.41
CA LYS A 620 5.72 -4.72 27.56
C LYS A 620 5.68 -3.35 26.88
N VAL A 621 4.65 -3.04 26.09
CA VAL A 621 4.46 -1.74 25.43
C VAL A 621 3.30 -0.98 26.08
N ASN A 622 3.46 0.32 26.26
CA ASN A 622 2.53 1.18 26.99
C ASN A 622 2.05 2.40 26.19
N PHE A 623 2.34 2.43 24.88
CA PHE A 623 1.92 3.48 23.97
C PHE A 623 1.40 2.86 22.68
N TYR A 624 0.44 3.53 22.05
CA TYR A 624 -0.04 3.14 20.73
C TYR A 624 0.82 3.79 19.65
N VAL A 625 1.14 3.02 18.62
CA VAL A 625 1.68 3.56 17.37
C VAL A 625 0.51 4.12 16.59
N ALA A 626 0.62 5.36 16.15
CA ALA A 626 -0.42 6.11 15.48
C ALA A 626 0.13 6.69 14.17
N SER A 627 -0.72 6.74 13.16
CA SER A 627 -0.43 7.53 11.96
C SER A 627 -0.51 9.01 12.30
N SER A 628 -0.02 9.86 11.41
CA SER A 628 -0.21 11.31 11.48
C SER A 628 -1.70 11.69 11.53
N SER A 629 -2.60 10.83 11.01
CA SER A 629 -4.07 10.91 11.17
C SER A 629 -4.59 10.43 12.52
N GLY A 630 -3.70 10.07 13.44
CA GLY A 630 -3.95 9.54 14.78
C GLY A 630 -4.85 8.30 14.83
N LYS A 631 -4.94 7.54 13.73
CA LYS A 631 -5.47 6.18 13.78
C LYS A 631 -4.42 5.29 14.43
N HIS A 632 -4.81 4.59 15.49
CA HIS A 632 -3.92 3.73 16.25
C HIS A 632 -3.78 2.35 15.61
N VAL A 633 -2.64 1.71 15.87
CA VAL A 633 -2.51 0.25 15.72
C VAL A 633 -3.24 -0.42 16.87
N GLU A 634 -4.43 -0.95 16.62
CA GLU A 634 -5.33 -1.50 17.66
C GLU A 634 -5.23 -3.03 17.81
N GLY A 635 -4.55 -3.71 16.88
CA GLY A 635 -4.34 -5.16 16.94
C GLY A 635 -3.31 -5.64 15.92
N PHE A 636 -3.13 -6.96 15.85
CA PHE A 636 -2.22 -7.61 14.93
C PHE A 636 -2.96 -8.12 13.69
N ASP A 637 -2.51 -7.71 12.51
CA ASP A 637 -3.00 -8.21 11.22
C ASP A 637 -2.67 -9.70 11.01
N GLU A 638 -3.22 -10.34 9.98
CA GLU A 638 -2.84 -11.69 9.53
C GLU A 638 -1.33 -11.80 9.27
N ARG A 639 -0.72 -12.96 9.53
CA ARG A 639 0.74 -13.15 9.42
C ARG A 639 1.27 -12.81 8.03
N GLU A 640 0.50 -13.04 6.97
CA GLU A 640 0.90 -12.78 5.58
C GLU A 640 1.00 -11.28 5.27
N LYS A 641 0.28 -10.43 6.03
CA LYS A 641 0.21 -8.97 5.86
C LYS A 641 1.31 -8.24 6.64
N TRP A 642 2.03 -8.92 7.52
CA TRP A 642 3.19 -8.33 8.21
C TRP A 642 4.33 -8.09 7.24
N GLY A 643 5.03 -6.96 7.44
CA GLY A 643 6.14 -6.54 6.59
C GLY A 643 7.21 -7.62 6.49
N LYS A 644 7.43 -8.10 5.27
CA LYS A 644 8.46 -9.11 5.01
C LYS A 644 9.85 -8.47 5.07
N ILE A 645 10.83 -9.16 5.63
CA ILE A 645 12.23 -8.71 5.58
C ILE A 645 12.87 -9.17 4.26
N SER A 646 13.29 -8.20 3.45
CA SER A 646 13.99 -8.36 2.17
C SER A 646 15.43 -7.88 2.28
N TYR A 647 16.39 -8.78 2.04
CA TYR A 647 17.82 -8.44 2.09
C TYR A 647 18.32 -7.96 0.73
N THR A 648 18.83 -6.72 0.68
CA THR A 648 19.53 -6.21 -0.51
C THR A 648 21.01 -6.09 -0.18
N ALA A 649 21.80 -7.08 -0.57
CA ALA A 649 23.25 -7.04 -0.38
C ALA A 649 23.87 -6.00 -1.31
N VAL A 650 24.34 -4.88 -0.74
CA VAL A 650 25.28 -3.96 -1.40
C VAL A 650 26.61 -4.04 -0.66
N ALA A 651 27.21 -5.23 -0.65
CA ALA A 651 28.61 -5.41 -0.29
C ALA A 651 29.32 -5.99 -1.51
N THR A 652 29.78 -5.11 -2.40
CA THR A 652 30.61 -5.49 -3.54
C THR A 652 32.01 -5.85 -3.02
N THR A 653 32.48 -7.05 -3.32
CA THR A 653 33.90 -7.38 -3.26
C THR A 653 34.55 -6.70 -4.48
N PRO A 654 35.45 -5.73 -4.30
CA PRO A 654 36.16 -5.15 -5.44
C PRO A 654 36.97 -6.25 -6.11
N VAL A 655 36.63 -6.59 -7.36
CA VAL A 655 37.48 -7.49 -8.14
C VAL A 655 38.39 -6.63 -9.00
N ILE A 656 39.70 -6.74 -8.75
CA ILE A 656 40.69 -5.91 -9.44
C ILE A 656 41.18 -6.70 -10.65
N PRO A 657 41.02 -6.17 -11.88
CA PRO A 657 41.66 -6.74 -13.05
C PRO A 657 43.10 -6.21 -13.12
N ASP A 658 44.08 -7.10 -13.12
CA ASP A 658 45.50 -6.73 -12.95
C ASP A 658 46.34 -6.75 -14.25
N ASP A 659 45.75 -7.20 -15.36
CA ASP A 659 46.48 -7.38 -16.62
C ASP A 659 46.22 -6.26 -17.65
N PRO A 660 47.17 -5.33 -17.86
CA PRO A 660 47.05 -4.26 -18.84
C PRO A 660 47.41 -4.68 -20.28
N ALA A 661 47.91 -5.91 -20.49
CA ALA A 661 48.49 -6.31 -21.77
C ALA A 661 47.48 -6.97 -22.72
N TYR A 662 47.36 -6.42 -23.93
CA TYR A 662 46.58 -7.05 -25.02
C TYR A 662 47.39 -8.16 -25.72
N ASP A 663 48.71 -8.03 -25.75
CA ASP A 663 49.64 -8.95 -26.40
C ASP A 663 50.03 -10.08 -25.44
N ARG A 664 49.60 -11.31 -25.74
CA ARG A 664 49.75 -12.46 -24.84
C ARG A 664 50.77 -13.49 -25.34
N PRO A 665 51.51 -14.16 -24.43
CA PRO A 665 52.39 -15.28 -24.74
C PRO A 665 51.70 -16.46 -25.44
N ASP A 666 52.48 -17.35 -26.07
CA ASP A 666 51.99 -18.49 -26.86
C ASP A 666 51.40 -19.63 -26.00
N PHE A 667 50.08 -19.69 -25.86
CA PHE A 667 49.39 -20.71 -25.06
C PHE A 667 49.08 -22.03 -25.82
N THR A 668 49.77 -22.30 -26.94
CA THR A 668 49.41 -23.44 -27.81
C THR A 668 49.64 -24.81 -27.17
N GLU A 669 50.74 -25.00 -26.42
CA GLU A 669 51.05 -26.27 -25.78
C GLU A 669 50.06 -26.61 -24.66
N GLU A 670 49.67 -25.62 -23.87
CA GLU A 670 48.68 -25.74 -22.80
C GLU A 670 47.26 -25.94 -23.36
N ALA A 671 46.92 -25.26 -24.46
CA ALA A 671 45.64 -25.46 -25.14
C ALA A 671 45.48 -26.87 -25.72
N GLN A 672 46.57 -27.52 -26.14
CA GLN A 672 46.51 -28.92 -26.57
C GLN A 672 46.10 -29.83 -25.40
N LYS A 673 46.69 -29.64 -24.22
CA LYS A 673 46.31 -30.41 -23.01
C LYS A 673 44.83 -30.24 -22.67
N LEU A 674 44.30 -29.03 -22.84
CA LEU A 674 42.87 -28.73 -22.62
C LEU A 674 41.97 -29.31 -23.71
N SER A 675 42.47 -29.43 -24.94
CA SER A 675 41.75 -30.12 -26.02
C SER A 675 41.67 -31.62 -25.76
N ASP A 676 42.77 -32.24 -25.32
CA ASP A 676 42.81 -33.65 -24.92
C ASP A 676 41.86 -33.91 -23.71
N LEU A 677 41.81 -32.97 -22.77
CA LEU A 677 40.86 -33.00 -21.64
C LEU A 677 39.41 -32.91 -22.12
N ALA A 678 39.10 -32.07 -23.10
CA ALA A 678 37.76 -31.97 -23.68
C ALA A 678 37.35 -33.26 -24.41
N GLU A 679 38.26 -33.86 -25.17
CA GLU A 679 38.01 -35.13 -25.88
C GLU A 679 37.69 -36.29 -24.93
N SER A 680 38.30 -36.29 -23.75
CA SER A 680 38.00 -37.26 -22.68
C SER A 680 36.73 -36.95 -21.87
N ASN A 681 36.07 -35.81 -22.10
CA ASN A 681 34.86 -35.36 -21.39
C ASN A 681 33.76 -34.89 -22.36
N ASP A 682 33.22 -35.80 -23.17
CA ASP A 682 32.10 -35.55 -24.10
C ASP A 682 32.31 -34.36 -25.08
N GLY A 683 33.56 -33.99 -25.34
CA GLY A 683 33.93 -32.91 -26.26
C GLY A 683 33.92 -31.52 -25.63
N THR A 684 33.78 -31.39 -24.30
CA THR A 684 33.83 -30.11 -23.57
C THR A 684 34.67 -30.21 -22.30
N ILE A 685 35.35 -29.14 -21.93
CA ILE A 685 36.09 -29.06 -20.67
C ILE A 685 35.08 -28.90 -19.51
N PRO A 686 35.23 -29.65 -18.40
CA PRO A 686 34.44 -29.42 -17.19
C PRO A 686 34.51 -27.96 -16.72
N THR A 687 33.39 -27.43 -16.24
CA THR A 687 33.28 -25.99 -15.92
C THR A 687 34.18 -25.56 -14.77
N ASP A 688 34.65 -26.47 -13.93
CA ASP A 688 35.62 -26.21 -12.86
C ASP A 688 37.08 -26.40 -13.34
N MET A 689 37.31 -26.61 -14.64
CA MET A 689 38.63 -26.82 -15.25
C MET A 689 38.91 -25.90 -16.45
N THR A 690 38.09 -24.88 -16.71
CA THR A 690 38.33 -23.89 -17.77
C THR A 690 39.17 -22.68 -17.31
N ALA A 691 39.57 -22.65 -16.05
CA ALA A 691 40.44 -21.65 -15.45
C ALA A 691 41.26 -22.29 -14.31
N ASP A 692 42.30 -21.60 -13.86
CA ASP A 692 42.94 -21.88 -12.58
C ASP A 692 42.39 -20.94 -11.50
N LEU A 693 41.86 -21.49 -10.40
CA LEU A 693 41.63 -20.77 -9.15
C LEU A 693 42.79 -21.08 -8.19
N VAL A 694 43.61 -20.08 -7.91
CA VAL A 694 44.74 -20.17 -6.98
C VAL A 694 44.34 -19.55 -5.65
N LEU A 695 44.43 -20.35 -4.59
CA LEU A 695 44.12 -19.96 -3.22
C LEU A 695 45.43 -19.78 -2.44
N THR A 696 45.79 -18.54 -2.12
CA THR A 696 47.06 -18.21 -1.46
C THR A 696 46.79 -17.61 -0.08
N PRO A 697 47.21 -18.25 1.03
CA PRO A 697 47.07 -17.70 2.37
C PRO A 697 47.84 -16.39 2.53
N ILE A 698 47.24 -15.41 3.21
CA ILE A 698 47.87 -14.13 3.45
C ILE A 698 48.77 -14.21 4.70
N PRO A 699 50.04 -13.77 4.65
CA PRO A 699 50.93 -13.77 5.80
C PRO A 699 50.47 -12.77 6.88
N ALA A 700 50.80 -13.05 8.14
CA ALA A 700 50.65 -12.08 9.22
C ALA A 700 51.88 -11.17 9.29
N VAL A 701 51.70 -9.89 9.00
CA VAL A 701 52.76 -8.88 9.08
C VAL A 701 52.44 -7.92 10.22
N SER A 702 53.31 -7.90 11.23
CA SER A 702 53.16 -7.04 12.41
C SER A 702 52.91 -5.58 12.01
N GLY A 703 51.81 -5.00 12.50
CA GLY A 703 51.42 -3.61 12.26
C GLY A 703 50.72 -3.34 10.92
N THR A 704 50.43 -4.37 10.13
CA THR A 704 49.70 -4.24 8.85
C THR A 704 48.50 -5.17 8.85
N ASP A 705 47.33 -4.65 8.49
CA ASP A 705 46.13 -5.48 8.30
C ASP A 705 46.33 -6.45 7.11
N PRO A 706 46.04 -7.76 7.28
CA PRO A 706 46.19 -8.76 6.22
C PRO A 706 45.52 -8.39 4.89
N LEU A 707 44.28 -7.87 4.89
CA LEU A 707 43.58 -7.53 3.66
C LEU A 707 44.22 -6.32 2.96
N LYS A 708 44.71 -5.36 3.75
CA LYS A 708 45.52 -4.25 3.23
C LYS A 708 46.85 -4.73 2.65
N TRP A 709 47.55 -5.62 3.35
CA TRP A 709 48.82 -6.18 2.87
C TRP A 709 48.64 -6.87 1.52
N ALA A 710 47.58 -7.67 1.37
CA ALA A 710 47.28 -8.39 0.13
C ALA A 710 47.04 -7.43 -1.05
N LYS A 711 46.39 -6.29 -0.80
CA LYS A 711 46.19 -5.26 -1.81
C LYS A 711 47.50 -4.58 -2.22
N ASP A 712 48.36 -4.26 -1.25
CA ASP A 712 49.63 -3.57 -1.48
C ASP A 712 50.69 -4.48 -2.16
N HIS A 713 50.52 -5.80 -2.10
CA HIS A 713 51.44 -6.81 -2.65
C HIS A 713 50.78 -7.75 -3.68
N ALA A 714 49.72 -7.29 -4.36
CA ALA A 714 49.02 -8.07 -5.37
C ALA A 714 49.98 -8.48 -6.52
N ASP A 715 50.76 -7.55 -7.08
CA ASP A 715 51.71 -7.83 -8.17
C ASP A 715 52.75 -8.94 -7.82
N GLU A 716 53.07 -9.16 -6.53
CA GLU A 716 54.09 -10.13 -6.08
C GLU A 716 53.51 -11.53 -5.80
N THR A 717 52.27 -11.57 -5.30
CA THR A 717 51.64 -12.81 -4.83
C THR A 717 50.80 -13.50 -5.91
N MET A 718 50.52 -12.79 -7.00
CA MET A 718 49.47 -13.16 -7.96
C MET A 718 50.01 -13.50 -9.35
N ALA A 719 51.23 -13.07 -9.68
CA ALA A 719 51.87 -13.37 -10.95
C ALA A 719 52.06 -14.88 -11.15
N SER A 720 51.72 -15.40 -12.34
CA SER A 720 52.08 -16.78 -12.68
C SER A 720 53.60 -16.95 -12.69
N GLY A 721 54.09 -18.17 -12.49
CA GLY A 721 55.49 -18.46 -12.73
C GLY A 721 55.89 -18.33 -14.20
N GLY A 722 57.19 -18.20 -14.48
CA GLY A 722 57.68 -18.19 -15.86
C GLY A 722 57.42 -19.53 -16.57
N LYS A 723 57.34 -19.53 -17.90
CA LYS A 723 57.07 -20.75 -18.69
C LYS A 723 57.95 -21.93 -18.24
N GLY A 724 57.31 -23.04 -17.84
CA GLY A 724 57.98 -24.25 -17.34
C GLY A 724 58.21 -24.29 -15.82
N ASN A 725 57.88 -23.23 -15.07
CA ASN A 725 57.98 -23.16 -13.62
C ASN A 725 56.66 -22.65 -13.00
N THR A 726 55.57 -23.40 -13.13
CA THR A 726 54.21 -22.96 -12.77
C THR A 726 53.65 -23.60 -11.48
N VAL A 727 54.50 -24.30 -10.71
CA VAL A 727 54.12 -24.93 -9.44
C VAL A 727 53.89 -23.85 -8.37
N VAL A 728 52.76 -23.96 -7.66
CA VAL A 728 52.41 -23.04 -6.56
C VAL A 728 52.93 -23.62 -5.24
N ALA A 729 53.90 -22.94 -4.62
CA ALA A 729 54.56 -23.42 -3.41
C ALA A 729 53.74 -23.20 -2.12
N ASN A 730 53.06 -22.06 -2.02
CA ASN A 730 52.34 -21.62 -0.81
C ASN A 730 50.86 -21.36 -1.11
N GLY A 731 50.15 -22.38 -1.57
CA GLY A 731 48.74 -22.28 -1.91
C GLY A 731 48.19 -23.55 -2.55
N VAL A 732 46.90 -23.51 -2.90
CA VAL A 732 46.19 -24.62 -3.53
C VAL A 732 45.63 -24.17 -4.87
N VAL A 733 45.81 -25.00 -5.91
CA VAL A 733 45.25 -24.76 -7.24
C VAL A 733 44.04 -25.66 -7.48
N TYR A 734 42.94 -25.07 -7.94
CA TYR A 734 41.77 -25.76 -8.48
C TYR A 734 41.65 -25.42 -9.96
N GLY A 735 41.58 -26.44 -10.82
CA GLY A 735 41.61 -26.27 -12.28
C GLY A 735 42.25 -27.47 -12.97
N ALA A 736 42.62 -27.32 -14.25
CA ALA A 736 43.20 -28.42 -15.03
C ALA A 736 44.61 -28.84 -14.52
N GLY A 737 45.35 -27.94 -13.86
CA GLY A 737 46.67 -28.22 -13.29
C GLY A 737 46.67 -28.75 -11.84
N GLN A 738 45.50 -28.90 -11.21
CA GLN A 738 45.36 -29.18 -9.77
C GLN A 738 46.09 -30.45 -9.28
N ALA A 739 46.18 -31.50 -10.12
CA ALA A 739 46.81 -32.76 -9.74
C ALA A 739 48.31 -32.63 -9.40
N THR A 740 48.95 -31.57 -9.89
CA THR A 740 50.37 -31.25 -9.63
C THR A 740 50.54 -29.96 -8.83
N ASN A 741 49.45 -29.40 -8.32
CA ASN A 741 49.39 -28.07 -7.70
C ASN A 741 50.10 -26.98 -8.54
N SER A 742 49.92 -27.03 -9.85
CA SER A 742 50.51 -26.08 -10.79
C SER A 742 49.44 -25.38 -11.61
N THR A 743 49.76 -24.18 -12.10
CA THR A 743 48.92 -23.44 -13.04
C THR A 743 49.29 -23.81 -14.48
N LEU A 744 48.33 -23.76 -15.40
CA LEU A 744 48.63 -23.79 -16.84
C LEU A 744 48.99 -22.39 -17.35
N CYS A 745 48.52 -21.35 -16.66
CA CYS A 745 48.89 -19.97 -16.95
C CYS A 745 50.36 -19.70 -16.59
N TYR A 746 51.04 -18.89 -17.40
CA TYR A 746 52.44 -18.54 -17.19
C TYR A 746 52.73 -17.12 -17.69
N ASN A 747 53.82 -16.54 -17.19
CA ASN A 747 54.32 -15.25 -17.67
C ASN A 747 55.52 -15.41 -18.64
N ASP A 748 55.75 -14.41 -19.48
CA ASP A 748 56.88 -14.40 -20.43
C ASP A 748 58.24 -14.02 -19.82
N GLY A 749 58.30 -13.80 -18.51
CA GLY A 749 59.51 -13.43 -17.79
C GLY A 749 60.04 -12.03 -18.11
N SER A 750 59.30 -11.18 -18.84
CA SER A 750 59.78 -9.85 -19.23
C SER A 750 59.87 -8.85 -18.07
N SER A 751 59.35 -9.19 -16.88
CA SER A 751 59.61 -8.49 -15.61
C SER A 751 61.08 -8.49 -15.18
N LYS A 752 61.90 -9.39 -15.73
CA LYS A 752 63.37 -9.39 -15.53
C LYS A 752 64.08 -8.28 -16.32
N ILE A 753 63.37 -7.56 -17.18
CA ILE A 753 63.90 -6.42 -17.94
C ILE A 753 63.52 -5.15 -17.17
N PRO A 754 64.49 -4.32 -16.72
CA PRO A 754 64.20 -3.09 -15.99
C PRO A 754 63.18 -2.20 -16.72
N GLY A 755 62.07 -1.89 -16.06
CA GLY A 755 61.02 -1.01 -16.60
C GLY A 755 59.96 -1.66 -17.49
N LYS A 756 59.95 -2.99 -17.66
CA LYS A 756 58.85 -3.72 -18.31
C LYS A 756 58.12 -4.63 -17.32
N LYS A 757 56.79 -4.57 -17.28
CA LYS A 757 55.95 -5.58 -16.60
C LYS A 757 55.88 -6.86 -17.46
N SER A 758 55.77 -8.03 -16.83
CA SER A 758 55.57 -9.31 -17.52
C SER A 758 54.16 -9.44 -18.08
N ASN A 759 54.00 -10.05 -19.26
CA ASN A 759 52.68 -10.33 -19.82
C ASN A 759 52.21 -11.74 -19.40
N GLU A 760 50.97 -11.83 -18.92
CA GLU A 760 50.30 -13.07 -18.50
C GLU A 760 49.67 -13.79 -19.73
N SER A 761 49.83 -15.11 -19.82
CA SER A 761 49.21 -15.91 -20.89
C SER A 761 47.67 -15.99 -20.78
N CYS A 762 47.13 -15.78 -19.58
CA CYS A 762 45.71 -15.87 -19.23
C CYS A 762 45.16 -14.52 -18.77
N SER A 763 43.84 -14.34 -18.85
CA SER A 763 43.20 -13.18 -18.23
C SER A 763 42.98 -13.45 -16.75
N GLU A 764 43.42 -12.53 -15.90
CA GLU A 764 43.40 -12.72 -14.45
C GLU A 764 42.52 -11.70 -13.71
N TRP A 765 41.94 -12.17 -12.62
CA TRP A 765 41.20 -11.39 -11.65
C TRP A 765 41.57 -11.86 -10.26
N HIS A 766 41.50 -10.95 -9.29
CA HIS A 766 41.71 -11.34 -7.91
C HIS A 766 40.82 -10.60 -6.94
N PHE A 767 40.58 -11.27 -5.81
CA PHE A 767 39.97 -10.66 -4.64
C PHE A 767 40.49 -11.31 -3.36
N SER A 768 40.56 -10.51 -2.30
CA SER A 768 40.83 -11.02 -0.96
C SER A 768 39.53 -11.50 -0.32
N THR A 769 39.62 -12.56 0.46
CA THR A 769 38.48 -13.16 1.14
C THR A 769 38.88 -13.67 2.52
N THR A 770 37.92 -13.61 3.43
CA THR A 770 37.97 -14.23 4.74
C THR A 770 36.91 -15.32 4.89
N GLN A 771 36.21 -15.65 3.80
CA GLN A 771 35.01 -16.49 3.78
C GLN A 771 35.09 -17.54 2.65
N PRO A 772 34.46 -18.72 2.82
CA PRO A 772 34.15 -19.63 1.72
C PRO A 772 33.33 -18.93 0.64
N PHE A 773 33.48 -19.34 -0.61
CA PHE A 773 32.89 -18.61 -1.72
C PHE A 773 32.61 -19.49 -2.94
N GLN A 774 31.76 -18.98 -3.82
CA GLN A 774 31.51 -19.49 -5.16
C GLN A 774 31.89 -18.44 -6.18
N VAL A 775 32.59 -18.86 -7.23
CA VAL A 775 32.93 -18.04 -8.38
C VAL A 775 32.32 -18.64 -9.65
N ASN A 776 31.68 -17.79 -10.44
CA ASN A 776 31.18 -18.11 -11.77
C ASN A 776 31.64 -17.04 -12.76
N ILE A 777 32.35 -17.43 -13.82
CA ILE A 777 32.77 -16.51 -14.89
C ILE A 777 32.28 -17.06 -16.21
N ARG A 778 31.43 -16.30 -16.91
CA ARG A 778 30.96 -16.61 -18.26
C ARG A 778 31.71 -15.75 -19.28
N VAL A 779 32.17 -16.36 -20.35
CA VAL A 779 32.92 -15.67 -21.41
C VAL A 779 32.09 -15.64 -22.67
N PHE A 780 32.02 -14.46 -23.29
CA PHE A 780 31.35 -14.24 -24.56
C PHE A 780 32.30 -13.59 -25.55
N ASP A 781 32.10 -13.86 -26.84
CA ASP A 781 32.76 -13.11 -27.90
C ASP A 781 32.19 -11.68 -28.01
N HIS A 782 32.80 -10.85 -28.84
CA HIS A 782 32.35 -9.47 -29.09
C HIS A 782 30.93 -9.34 -29.68
N LEU A 783 30.35 -10.43 -30.20
CA LEU A 783 28.99 -10.49 -30.74
C LEU A 783 27.97 -11.00 -29.71
N GLY A 784 28.43 -11.41 -28.51
CA GLY A 784 27.58 -11.93 -27.45
C GLY A 784 27.36 -13.44 -27.51
N HIS A 785 28.07 -14.19 -28.35
CA HIS A 785 28.00 -15.65 -28.33
C HIS A 785 28.79 -16.23 -27.17
N PHE A 786 28.24 -17.26 -26.53
CA PHE A 786 28.90 -17.98 -25.45
C PHE A 786 30.17 -18.69 -25.95
N VAL A 787 31.26 -18.58 -25.18
CA VAL A 787 32.58 -19.13 -25.51
C VAL A 787 32.96 -20.26 -24.56
N ASN A 788 32.95 -19.98 -23.25
CA ASN A 788 33.16 -20.95 -22.18
C ASN A 788 32.65 -20.38 -20.84
N GLN A 789 32.72 -21.19 -19.78
CA GLN A 789 32.46 -20.74 -18.42
C GLN A 789 33.32 -21.45 -17.39
N TYR A 790 33.75 -20.72 -16.38
CA TYR A 790 34.34 -21.26 -15.16
C TYR A 790 33.34 -21.23 -14.01
N ASN A 791 33.19 -22.31 -13.26
CA ASN A 791 32.34 -22.38 -12.07
C ASN A 791 32.97 -23.27 -11.01
N LYS A 792 33.27 -22.70 -9.85
CA LYS A 792 33.81 -23.44 -8.68
C LYS A 792 33.23 -22.87 -7.39
N ARG A 793 32.71 -23.76 -6.55
CA ARG A 793 32.40 -23.49 -5.14
C ARG A 793 33.55 -24.02 -4.29
N VAL A 794 34.11 -23.16 -3.45
CA VAL A 794 35.10 -23.48 -2.42
C VAL A 794 34.34 -23.69 -1.12
N THR A 795 34.26 -24.94 -0.66
CA THR A 795 33.54 -25.26 0.58
C THR A 795 34.32 -24.74 1.81
N LYS A 796 33.67 -24.74 2.97
CA LYS A 796 34.32 -24.44 4.26
C LYS A 796 35.58 -25.29 4.47
N GLU A 797 35.50 -26.59 4.21
CA GLU A 797 36.60 -27.53 4.41
C GLU A 797 37.76 -27.27 3.42
N GLU A 798 37.43 -26.97 2.16
CA GLU A 798 38.43 -26.58 1.15
C GLU A 798 39.12 -25.27 1.52
N TYR A 799 38.35 -24.29 1.99
CA TYR A 799 38.82 -22.98 2.43
C TYR A 799 39.78 -23.08 3.63
N GLU A 800 39.38 -23.79 4.68
CA GLU A 800 40.19 -24.01 5.89
C GLU A 800 41.48 -24.79 5.58
N LYS A 801 41.38 -25.83 4.73
CA LYS A 801 42.54 -26.59 4.27
C LYS A 801 43.51 -25.72 3.46
N ALA A 802 43.00 -24.87 2.58
CA ALA A 802 43.83 -23.95 1.80
C ALA A 802 44.59 -22.97 2.70
N LEU A 803 43.90 -22.36 3.68
CA LEU A 803 44.54 -21.52 4.71
C LEU A 803 45.64 -22.25 5.48
N GLY A 804 45.41 -23.52 5.84
CA GLY A 804 46.36 -24.37 6.56
C GLY A 804 47.70 -24.57 5.84
N THR A 805 47.75 -24.44 4.50
CA THR A 805 49.01 -24.56 3.74
C THR A 805 50.03 -23.47 4.08
N GLY A 806 49.57 -22.31 4.58
CA GLY A 806 50.41 -21.19 4.98
C GLY A 806 51.05 -21.35 6.36
N ASN A 807 50.71 -22.39 7.11
CA ASN A 807 51.30 -22.67 8.43
C ASN A 807 51.55 -24.19 8.61
N PRO A 808 52.70 -24.71 8.15
CA PRO A 808 53.01 -26.15 8.20
C PRO A 808 53.01 -26.75 9.62
N SER A 809 53.20 -25.91 10.65
CA SER A 809 53.24 -26.32 12.05
C SER A 809 51.83 -26.56 12.64
N ALA A 810 50.78 -26.03 12.00
CA ALA A 810 49.39 -26.14 12.47
C ALA A 810 48.39 -26.24 11.30
N PRO A 811 48.44 -27.31 10.49
CA PRO A 811 47.66 -27.43 9.25
C PRO A 811 46.13 -27.51 9.47
N ASN A 812 45.69 -27.89 10.68
CA ASN A 812 44.27 -28.03 11.05
C ASN A 812 43.76 -26.86 11.91
N GLY A 813 44.43 -25.71 11.82
CA GLY A 813 44.20 -24.54 12.64
C GLY A 813 44.74 -24.68 14.07
N MET A 814 44.96 -23.54 14.73
CA MET A 814 45.46 -23.49 16.11
C MET A 814 44.54 -22.66 17.00
N GLU A 815 44.49 -23.03 18.28
CA GLU A 815 43.85 -22.22 19.30
C GLU A 815 44.79 -21.06 19.66
N VAL A 816 44.28 -19.84 19.62
CA VAL A 816 45.04 -18.63 19.95
C VAL A 816 44.27 -17.78 20.97
N PRO A 817 44.97 -17.15 21.94
CA PRO A 817 44.35 -16.21 22.85
C PRO A 817 43.67 -15.07 22.07
N GLY A 818 42.39 -14.82 22.35
CA GLY A 818 41.57 -13.82 21.65
C GLY A 818 40.52 -14.38 20.69
N CYS A 819 40.56 -15.68 20.38
CA CYS A 819 39.60 -16.33 19.48
C CYS A 819 38.69 -17.41 20.12
N SER A 820 38.60 -17.47 21.44
CA SER A 820 37.74 -18.43 22.16
C SER A 820 37.88 -19.87 21.62
N ASN A 821 36.78 -20.51 21.18
CA ASN A 821 36.76 -21.87 20.60
C ASN A 821 37.00 -21.90 19.08
N THR A 822 37.16 -20.74 18.44
CA THR A 822 37.30 -20.62 16.98
C THR A 822 38.77 -20.67 16.61
N LYS A 823 39.16 -21.68 15.82
CA LYS A 823 40.57 -21.89 15.43
C LYS A 823 41.03 -20.82 14.43
N LEU A 824 42.28 -20.40 14.59
CA LEU A 824 43.00 -19.63 13.58
C LEU A 824 43.53 -20.59 12.52
N TYR A 825 43.08 -20.43 11.28
CA TYR A 825 43.62 -21.14 10.12
C TYR A 825 44.62 -20.27 9.37
N GLY A 826 45.78 -20.85 9.02
CA GLY A 826 46.89 -20.12 8.40
C GLY A 826 47.58 -19.14 9.35
N ALA A 827 48.29 -18.15 8.79
CA ALA A 827 49.00 -17.14 9.59
C ALA A 827 48.08 -15.98 10.03
N SER A 828 47.09 -15.61 9.21
CA SER A 828 46.25 -14.42 9.42
C SER A 828 44.74 -14.67 9.50
N GLY A 829 44.26 -15.84 9.08
CA GLY A 829 42.83 -16.10 8.88
C GLY A 829 42.23 -15.57 7.57
N ALA A 830 43.06 -14.99 6.68
CA ALA A 830 42.63 -14.44 5.40
C ALA A 830 43.39 -15.05 4.22
N MET A 831 42.78 -14.96 3.03
CA MET A 831 43.26 -15.56 1.80
C MET A 831 43.08 -14.63 0.61
N THR A 832 43.96 -14.74 -0.36
CA THR A 832 43.77 -14.14 -1.69
C THR A 832 43.36 -15.23 -2.67
N ALA A 833 42.27 -14.97 -3.43
CA ALA A 833 41.79 -15.83 -4.50
C ALA A 833 42.13 -15.22 -5.86
N THR A 834 42.93 -15.91 -6.65
CA THR A 834 43.30 -15.53 -8.03
C THR A 834 42.57 -16.42 -9.02
N ILE A 835 41.83 -15.84 -9.96
CA ILE A 835 41.20 -16.58 -11.05
C ILE A 835 41.92 -16.26 -12.34
N LYS A 836 42.43 -17.28 -13.02
CA LYS A 836 43.17 -17.18 -14.28
C LYS A 836 42.41 -17.92 -15.37
N MET A 837 41.62 -17.18 -16.15
CA MET A 837 40.80 -17.76 -17.21
C MET A 837 41.65 -18.13 -18.41
N TYR A 838 41.56 -19.39 -18.84
CA TYR A 838 42.30 -19.87 -20.00
C TYR A 838 41.77 -19.23 -21.29
N PRO A 839 42.65 -18.89 -22.25
CA PRO A 839 42.25 -18.30 -23.51
C PRO A 839 41.82 -19.37 -24.53
N VAL A 840 40.87 -20.22 -24.14
CA VAL A 840 40.31 -21.29 -24.99
C VAL A 840 38.77 -21.30 -24.97
N THR A 841 38.15 -21.89 -25.98
CA THR A 841 36.73 -22.25 -25.97
C THR A 841 36.47 -23.40 -24.99
N ASP A 842 35.21 -23.70 -24.72
CA ASP A 842 34.78 -24.92 -24.02
C ASP A 842 35.34 -26.23 -24.63
N LYS A 843 35.70 -26.23 -25.92
CA LYS A 843 36.40 -27.35 -26.61
C LYS A 843 37.93 -27.35 -26.52
N GLY A 844 38.55 -26.48 -25.73
CA GLY A 844 40.02 -26.36 -25.63
C GLY A 844 40.71 -25.64 -26.80
N ARG A 845 39.95 -25.13 -27.77
CA ARG A 845 40.51 -24.39 -28.92
C ARG A 845 40.85 -22.96 -28.53
N LEU A 846 42.05 -22.49 -28.90
CA LEU A 846 42.47 -21.12 -28.60
C LEU A 846 41.51 -20.05 -29.15
N LEU A 847 41.31 -18.98 -28.37
CA LEU A 847 40.49 -17.82 -28.73
C LEU A 847 41.10 -16.98 -29.86
N ALA A 848 40.27 -16.52 -30.79
CA ALA A 848 40.69 -15.68 -31.91
C ALA A 848 41.18 -14.30 -31.44
N THR A 849 41.83 -13.54 -32.33
CA THR A 849 42.20 -12.16 -32.01
C THR A 849 40.97 -11.26 -31.98
N GLY A 850 40.70 -10.58 -30.86
CA GLY A 850 39.54 -9.72 -30.70
C GLY A 850 39.17 -9.44 -29.23
N PRO A 851 38.16 -8.58 -28.97
CA PRO A 851 37.67 -8.35 -27.61
C PRO A 851 36.71 -9.46 -27.15
N TYR A 852 36.81 -9.81 -25.86
CA TYR A 852 35.94 -10.77 -25.18
C TYR A 852 35.26 -10.13 -23.97
N ILE A 853 34.04 -10.56 -23.66
CA ILE A 853 33.23 -10.09 -22.54
C ILE A 853 33.26 -11.16 -21.45
N TYR A 854 33.69 -10.78 -20.26
CA TYR A 854 33.74 -11.64 -19.08
C TYR A 854 32.68 -11.17 -18.08
N GLN A 855 31.69 -12.01 -17.81
CA GLN A 855 30.68 -11.80 -16.78
C GLN A 855 31.02 -12.64 -15.56
N MET A 856 31.50 -11.99 -14.52
CA MET A 856 31.96 -12.63 -13.29
C MET A 856 30.94 -12.42 -12.17
N THR A 857 30.62 -13.49 -11.46
CA THR A 857 29.83 -13.49 -10.23
C THR A 857 30.67 -14.12 -9.12
N VAL A 858 30.87 -13.39 -8.03
CA VAL A 858 31.50 -13.92 -6.81
C VAL A 858 30.47 -13.86 -5.69
N VAL A 859 30.27 -14.97 -5.01
CA VAL A 859 29.34 -15.11 -3.89
C VAL A 859 30.12 -15.63 -2.68
N LYS A 860 30.23 -14.85 -1.60
CA LYS A 860 30.86 -15.26 -0.35
C LYS A 860 29.80 -15.68 0.67
N GLU A 861 29.99 -16.83 1.29
CA GLU A 861 29.07 -17.41 2.27
C GLU A 861 29.29 -16.80 3.65
N ALA A 862 28.25 -16.71 4.47
CA ALA A 862 28.40 -16.25 5.85
C ALA A 862 29.36 -17.18 6.62
N TYR A 863 30.33 -16.59 7.33
CA TYR A 863 31.39 -17.37 7.96
C TYR A 863 31.95 -16.68 9.21
N GLU A 864 32.09 -17.43 10.29
CA GLU A 864 32.76 -17.03 11.52
C GLU A 864 34.17 -17.64 11.55
N TYR A 865 35.17 -16.82 11.83
CA TYR A 865 36.58 -17.21 11.80
C TYR A 865 37.42 -16.40 12.79
N CYS A 866 38.59 -16.94 13.14
CA CYS A 866 39.60 -16.21 13.89
C CYS A 866 40.52 -15.45 12.92
N TYR A 867 40.74 -14.16 13.18
CA TYR A 867 41.50 -13.25 12.32
C TYR A 867 42.60 -12.54 13.10
N LEU A 868 43.81 -12.42 12.55
CA LEU A 868 44.86 -11.56 13.12
C LEU A 868 44.80 -10.16 12.54
N SER A 869 43.98 -9.30 13.17
CA SER A 869 43.98 -7.88 12.86
C SER A 869 45.36 -7.26 13.13
N ASN A 870 45.81 -6.42 12.19
CA ASN A 870 47.15 -5.80 12.22
C ASN A 870 48.31 -6.79 12.44
N GLY A 871 48.13 -8.06 12.06
CA GLY A 871 49.15 -9.10 12.09
C GLY A 871 49.52 -9.64 13.47
N ASN A 872 48.96 -9.12 14.57
CA ASN A 872 49.30 -9.56 15.94
C ASN A 872 48.08 -9.78 16.87
N ASN A 873 46.90 -9.23 16.54
CA ASN A 873 45.75 -9.23 17.44
C ASN A 873 44.68 -10.21 16.94
N ALA A 874 44.68 -11.41 17.51
CA ALA A 874 43.70 -12.45 17.19
C ALA A 874 42.32 -12.09 17.75
N THR A 875 41.31 -12.05 16.89
CA THR A 875 39.92 -11.74 17.24
C THR A 875 38.96 -12.62 16.45
N VAL A 876 37.84 -13.03 17.07
CA VAL A 876 36.73 -13.68 16.34
C VAL A 876 36.03 -12.63 15.48
N MET A 877 35.82 -12.96 14.22
CA MET A 877 35.13 -12.14 13.23
C MET A 877 34.01 -12.97 12.61
N THR A 878 32.84 -12.36 12.44
CA THR A 878 31.70 -12.98 11.75
C THR A 878 31.35 -12.12 10.56
N MET A 879 31.46 -12.69 9.35
CA MET A 879 31.20 -11.97 8.11
C MET A 879 29.90 -12.45 7.47
N PRO A 880 29.02 -11.53 7.02
CA PRO A 880 27.74 -11.87 6.40
C PRO A 880 27.92 -12.33 4.95
N PHE A 881 26.84 -12.81 4.33
CA PHE A 881 26.83 -13.14 2.90
C PHE A 881 27.19 -11.92 2.03
N GLN A 882 28.04 -12.10 1.02
CA GLN A 882 28.41 -11.04 0.06
C GLN A 882 28.22 -11.53 -1.38
N ARG A 883 27.75 -10.67 -2.28
CA ARG A 883 27.65 -10.98 -3.71
C ARG A 883 28.15 -9.84 -4.57
N THR A 884 28.97 -10.17 -5.55
CA THR A 884 29.51 -9.25 -6.56
C THR A 884 29.18 -9.78 -7.94
N THR A 885 28.78 -8.89 -8.84
CA THR A 885 28.68 -9.23 -10.26
C THR A 885 29.32 -8.12 -11.08
N GLU A 886 30.32 -8.47 -11.88
CA GLU A 886 31.07 -7.55 -12.71
C GLU A 886 31.09 -8.01 -14.16
N THR A 887 31.01 -7.06 -15.10
CA THR A 887 31.18 -7.32 -16.53
C THR A 887 32.38 -6.55 -17.05
N THR A 888 33.40 -7.25 -17.53
CA THR A 888 34.63 -6.65 -18.08
C THR A 888 34.79 -6.99 -19.55
N ARG A 889 35.22 -6.02 -20.37
CA ARG A 889 35.64 -6.27 -21.76
C ARG A 889 37.16 -6.21 -21.87
N ARG A 890 37.79 -7.25 -22.42
CA ARG A 890 39.26 -7.31 -22.59
C ARG A 890 39.64 -7.67 -24.02
N GLY A 891 40.64 -6.98 -24.57
CA GLY A 891 41.23 -7.32 -25.86
C GLY A 891 42.17 -8.51 -25.75
N TYR A 892 42.16 -9.38 -26.75
CA TYR A 892 43.04 -10.54 -26.86
C TYR A 892 43.79 -10.51 -28.19
N ARG A 893 45.13 -10.41 -28.15
CA ARG A 893 46.01 -10.47 -29.32
C ARG A 893 47.12 -11.49 -29.08
N ARG A 894 47.17 -12.52 -29.92
CA ARG A 894 48.24 -13.52 -29.88
C ARG A 894 49.53 -12.91 -30.42
N THR A 895 50.61 -12.98 -29.64
CA THR A 895 51.94 -12.69 -30.18
C THR A 895 52.38 -13.85 -31.07
N ALA A 896 52.69 -13.59 -32.34
CA ALA A 896 53.16 -14.63 -33.24
C ALA A 896 54.52 -15.16 -32.76
N LYS A 897 54.77 -16.47 -32.90
CA LYS A 897 56.09 -17.09 -32.72
C LYS A 897 57.12 -16.25 -33.48
N LYS A 898 58.01 -15.53 -32.78
CA LYS A 898 59.28 -15.12 -33.39
C LYS A 898 60.04 -16.41 -33.67
N LYS A 899 60.24 -16.69 -34.97
CA LYS A 899 61.11 -17.76 -35.46
C LYS A 899 62.52 -17.60 -34.92
#